data_AF-A0A158R7X0-F1
#
_entry.id   AF-A0A158R7X0-F1
#
_cell.length_a   1.000
_cell.length_b   1.000
_cell.length_c   1.000
_cell.angle_alpha   90.00
_cell.angle_beta   90.00
_cell.angle_gamma   90.00
#
_symmetry.space_group_name_H-M   'P 1'
#
loop_
_entity.id
_entity.type
_entity.pdbx_description
1 polymer ?
#
loop_
_entity_poly.entity_id
_entity_poly.type
_entity_poly.pdbx_seq_one_letter_code
_entity_poly.pdbx_strand_id
1 'polypeptide(L)'
;MVDAGMNILVINPNMVTRDVCKDVVKCIRELEESYDRERLIAIAFDVAGAPVRTGTFKEGMSYEAKLVEGNRVTLTLDEEYKFGCTEELIFIDTQFFPKLIHYLRKGDRIYLDEGQVTLLVRDVGFDCINCIVEEGGLLGSFKCLTLSRNRLNQEILRSTYVKDLDFAAECGADFVFTNFAGSISMIEETRRILPKTTKVFAKIETQESVKNLRELIAVCDGILVCRSGLAMYYTPEKIFKIQKYIVGHCNVADIPVFVTGQLAESMISKPRPTRAEASDIANAVLDGVDGLLLTIETSWGMYPFDTVNVVDNICREAERAICHEISRAELNYCRLLRGQVNDSIKNVTGASAVEAADSCSASAIFVITTTGASAISIAMSRPSCIVIAITVDIAVARYCLAYRGLHPYLYVGEGVFCCLLDIAWRHRHVGCERVTEWCEDVDNRINAAIEHTRHTGLVKGGDRIIVVTGSVSTSGSTNTIHIFTLEGEHSKLRIVGSSHELSQVGSPWSMENTAVAFPFPSAVGASRTRQAHGAGPRYSVMLSRARPLSHLQHTCNLDVDQVADNVRQTTIVCTLGKSWKTKEGILKMMDAGMNIMLINLSMTPRDICKEVIKYAREIEKESNYSRPLGIAMDMTAAPVRTGIFEGGPSYEANLKEGSRVTLTLDDNYKFKCTPEIIFINTKYFPQLIQCLRKGDRVYLDDGQVSLIVKDVELDCVNCMVEEGGIIGSYKRVTLPRDRLYQESVQLNYIKDLKFAAECGVGFDPFTICSLHDLIAASDGLVIRRSDLAMQYTPEKIFKLQKYIVAHCNIAEKPVFIIEQLLESMVSKPRPTRAESSDIANAVLDGADGLVLTMETSWGMYALDSVRVVDNICREAERAVFHFETRGELKQCRMQMEQNSFDIRSVTGASAAEAAASCNATAIFVITTTGLSATSIAMLRPPCSVIAITLDVSVARHCLAYRGLHGFVFTGKSEGDWAVDIDNRINAAIEHARSTGLVKGGDRIIVVTGSVATSGSTNTMQIFTLEEEHSKLRIVGSANEVAAATAHKGLLNLADSSMGQQQHQQKDEEVIDELEEIRLIQGARSRRPRFSVMLSSNKRGFGGINDIRVPL
;
A
#
# COMPACT_ATOMS: atom_id res chain seq x y z
N MET A 1 -24.71 -12.57 -9.08
CA MET A 1 -23.24 -12.74 -8.94
C MET A 1 -22.54 -12.55 -10.27
N VAL A 2 -22.85 -13.35 -11.29
CA VAL A 2 -22.29 -13.19 -12.64
C VAL A 2 -22.58 -11.79 -13.21
N ASP A 3 -23.84 -11.35 -13.14
CA ASP A 3 -24.23 -9.99 -13.56
C ASP A 3 -23.55 -8.87 -12.75
N ALA A 4 -23.15 -9.16 -11.52
CA ALA A 4 -22.44 -8.19 -10.67
C ALA A 4 -20.95 -8.08 -11.01
N GLY A 5 -20.40 -8.96 -11.86
CA GLY A 5 -19.00 -8.93 -12.29
C GLY A 5 -18.15 -10.14 -11.90
N MET A 6 -18.73 -11.25 -11.41
CA MET A 6 -17.94 -12.45 -11.05
C MET A 6 -17.40 -13.18 -12.28
N ASN A 7 -16.08 -13.31 -12.41
CA ASN A 7 -15.43 -14.04 -13.52
C ASN A 7 -15.01 -15.47 -13.18
N ILE A 8 -14.64 -15.73 -11.91
CA ILE A 8 -14.12 -17.02 -11.45
C ILE A 8 -14.90 -17.44 -10.20
N LEU A 9 -15.50 -18.62 -10.23
CA LEU A 9 -16.09 -19.24 -9.05
C LEU A 9 -15.05 -20.10 -8.35
N VAL A 10 -14.85 -19.89 -7.05
CA VAL A 10 -13.93 -20.72 -6.24
C VAL A 10 -14.73 -21.63 -5.33
N ILE A 11 -14.45 -22.93 -5.42
CA ILE A 11 -15.10 -23.98 -4.62
C ILE A 11 -14.08 -24.53 -3.63
N ASN A 12 -14.44 -24.54 -2.35
CA ASN A 12 -13.65 -25.23 -1.33
C ASN A 12 -14.33 -26.58 -0.99
N PRO A 13 -13.75 -27.72 -1.40
CA PRO A 13 -14.36 -29.04 -1.21
C PRO A 13 -14.41 -29.48 0.26
N ASN A 14 -13.73 -28.77 1.17
CA ASN A 14 -13.82 -29.03 2.61
C ASN A 14 -14.98 -28.30 3.29
N MET A 15 -15.59 -27.31 2.64
CA MET A 15 -16.71 -26.54 3.21
C MET A 15 -18.08 -27.10 2.82
N VAL A 16 -18.14 -27.88 1.75
CA VAL A 16 -19.39 -28.39 1.18
C VAL A 16 -19.19 -29.84 0.73
N THR A 17 -20.25 -30.64 0.72
CA THR A 17 -20.16 -32.03 0.27
C THR A 17 -19.79 -32.10 -1.20
N ARG A 18 -19.06 -33.16 -1.58
CA ARG A 18 -18.62 -33.39 -2.97
C ARG A 18 -19.78 -33.44 -3.96
N ASP A 19 -20.95 -33.92 -3.56
CA ASP A 19 -22.15 -33.95 -4.40
C ASP A 19 -22.66 -32.53 -4.69
N VAL A 20 -22.73 -31.67 -3.67
CA VAL A 20 -23.10 -30.26 -3.86
C VAL A 20 -22.06 -29.53 -4.72
N CYS A 21 -20.77 -29.81 -4.56
CA CYS A 21 -19.74 -29.26 -5.45
C CYS A 21 -20.01 -29.65 -6.92
N LYS A 22 -20.38 -30.91 -7.20
CA LYS A 22 -20.72 -31.38 -8.55
C LYS A 22 -21.96 -30.69 -9.11
N ASP A 23 -23.00 -30.51 -8.28
CA ASP A 23 -24.22 -29.80 -8.67
C ASP A 23 -23.96 -28.33 -9.00
N VAL A 24 -23.12 -27.65 -8.21
CA VAL A 24 -22.72 -26.26 -8.45
C VAL A 24 -21.93 -26.14 -9.75
N VAL A 25 -20.97 -27.04 -9.99
CA VAL A 25 -20.23 -27.09 -11.26
C VAL A 25 -21.19 -27.26 -12.43
N LYS A 26 -22.14 -28.20 -12.34
CA LYS A 26 -23.14 -28.45 -13.37
C LYS A 26 -24.00 -27.20 -13.63
N CYS A 27 -24.46 -26.54 -12.58
CA CYS A 27 -25.24 -25.31 -12.67
C CYS A 27 -24.49 -24.19 -13.41
N ILE A 28 -23.20 -23.99 -13.12
CA ILE A 28 -22.38 -23.00 -13.83
C ILE A 28 -22.24 -23.36 -15.32
N ARG A 29 -22.06 -24.64 -15.66
CA ARG A 29 -21.98 -25.06 -17.07
C ARG A 29 -23.31 -24.90 -17.81
N GLU A 30 -24.44 -25.19 -17.17
CA GLU A 30 -25.78 -24.93 -17.71
C GLU A 30 -26.04 -23.43 -17.89
N LEU A 31 -25.55 -22.59 -16.97
CA LEU A 31 -25.63 -21.13 -17.09
C LEU A 31 -24.83 -20.61 -18.28
N GLU A 32 -23.59 -21.08 -18.47
CA GLU A 32 -22.78 -20.72 -19.65
C GLU A 32 -23.52 -21.06 -20.96
N GLU A 33 -24.24 -22.18 -21.02
CA GLU A 33 -25.06 -22.56 -22.18
C GLU A 33 -26.30 -21.66 -22.33
N SER A 34 -26.94 -21.27 -21.23
CA SER A 34 -28.12 -20.38 -21.27
C SER A 34 -27.82 -18.97 -21.78
N TYR A 35 -26.59 -18.50 -21.59
CA TYR A 35 -26.09 -17.22 -22.13
C TYR A 35 -25.50 -17.37 -23.55
N ASP A 36 -25.78 -18.46 -24.25
CA ASP A 36 -25.18 -18.81 -25.56
C ASP A 36 -23.64 -18.69 -25.57
N ARG A 37 -23.02 -18.97 -24.41
CA ARG A 37 -21.58 -18.84 -24.15
C ARG A 37 -21.01 -17.44 -24.37
N GLU A 38 -21.84 -16.40 -24.38
CA GLU A 38 -21.40 -14.99 -24.39
C GLU A 38 -20.70 -14.60 -23.08
N ARG A 39 -21.08 -15.22 -21.97
CA ARG A 39 -20.46 -15.02 -20.66
C ARG A 39 -19.85 -16.31 -20.15
N LEU A 40 -18.53 -16.34 -20.12
CA LEU A 40 -17.74 -17.48 -19.64
C LEU A 40 -17.41 -17.33 -18.16
N ILE A 41 -17.43 -18.44 -17.44
CA ILE A 41 -17.13 -18.50 -16.00
C ILE A 41 -16.12 -19.61 -15.76
N ALA A 42 -14.95 -19.25 -15.25
CA ALA A 42 -13.98 -20.26 -14.86
C ALA A 42 -14.27 -20.79 -13.45
N ILE A 43 -13.88 -22.05 -13.20
CA ILE A 43 -14.04 -22.71 -11.91
C ILE A 43 -12.67 -23.01 -11.32
N ALA A 44 -12.43 -22.54 -10.11
CA ALA A 44 -11.25 -22.84 -9.32
C ALA A 44 -11.59 -23.73 -8.13
N PHE A 45 -10.71 -24.67 -7.79
CA PHE A 45 -10.78 -25.41 -6.54
C PHE A 45 -9.72 -24.93 -5.55
N ASP A 46 -10.16 -24.49 -4.36
CA ASP A 46 -9.26 -24.16 -3.26
C ASP A 46 -8.94 -25.42 -2.46
N VAL A 47 -7.80 -26.04 -2.78
CA VAL A 47 -7.36 -27.28 -2.15
C VAL A 47 -6.47 -26.92 -0.96
N ALA A 48 -7.14 -26.54 0.12
CA ALA A 48 -6.53 -26.41 1.43
C ALA A 48 -6.50 -27.79 2.11
N GLY A 49 -5.39 -28.15 2.76
CA GLY A 49 -5.47 -29.20 3.78
C GLY A 49 -6.56 -28.80 4.79
N ALA A 50 -7.42 -29.73 5.20
CA ALA A 50 -8.66 -29.36 5.88
C ALA A 50 -8.44 -28.51 7.16
N PRO A 51 -8.93 -27.26 7.21
CA PRO A 51 -8.73 -26.41 8.38
C PRO A 51 -9.64 -26.85 9.53
N VAL A 52 -9.10 -26.92 10.75
CA VAL A 52 -9.90 -27.13 11.98
C VAL A 52 -10.61 -25.82 12.30
N ARG A 53 -11.92 -25.85 12.52
CA ARG A 53 -12.75 -24.66 12.80
C ARG A 53 -13.56 -24.82 14.06
N THR A 54 -13.93 -23.70 14.68
CA THR A 54 -14.84 -23.69 15.82
C THR A 54 -16.31 -23.93 15.40
N GLY A 55 -17.11 -24.48 16.31
CA GLY A 55 -18.56 -24.62 16.14
C GLY A 55 -19.33 -23.29 16.26
N THR A 56 -20.66 -23.40 16.28
CA THR A 56 -21.57 -22.25 16.48
C THR A 56 -21.84 -22.02 17.96
N PHE A 57 -21.83 -20.76 18.39
CA PHE A 57 -22.23 -20.36 19.75
C PHE A 57 -23.75 -20.46 19.96
N LYS A 58 -24.17 -20.79 21.19
CA LYS A 58 -25.59 -20.97 21.56
C LYS A 58 -26.44 -19.74 21.28
N GLU A 59 -25.85 -18.56 21.42
CA GLU A 59 -26.48 -17.26 21.30
C GLU A 59 -26.69 -16.83 19.84
N GLY A 60 -26.12 -17.56 18.87
CA GLY A 60 -26.30 -17.34 17.43
C GLY A 60 -25.00 -17.11 16.64
N MET A 61 -25.10 -17.07 15.31
CA MET A 61 -23.90 -16.93 14.44
C MET A 61 -23.19 -15.59 14.57
N SER A 62 -23.92 -14.51 14.83
CA SER A 62 -23.38 -13.16 15.00
C SER A 62 -22.90 -12.88 16.43
N TYR A 63 -23.04 -13.84 17.34
CA TYR A 63 -22.55 -13.69 18.70
C TYR A 63 -21.04 -13.90 18.75
N GLU A 64 -20.36 -12.98 19.43
CA GLU A 64 -18.93 -13.07 19.72
C GLU A 64 -18.73 -13.32 21.22
N ALA A 65 -18.19 -14.48 21.57
CA ALA A 65 -17.87 -14.84 22.94
C ALA A 65 -16.66 -14.06 23.44
N LYS A 66 -16.71 -13.51 24.67
CA LYS A 66 -15.60 -12.74 25.23
C LYS A 66 -14.69 -13.65 26.05
N LEU A 67 -13.57 -14.05 25.44
CA LEU A 67 -12.54 -14.82 26.12
C LEU A 67 -11.61 -13.88 26.89
N VAL A 68 -11.66 -13.95 28.22
CA VAL A 68 -10.84 -13.11 29.10
C VAL A 68 -9.51 -13.80 29.40
N GLU A 69 -8.42 -13.04 29.37
CA GLU A 69 -7.08 -13.53 29.73
C GLU A 69 -7.06 -14.20 31.11
N GLY A 70 -6.40 -15.35 31.20
CA GLY A 70 -6.32 -16.17 32.41
C GLY A 70 -7.50 -17.12 32.63
N ASN A 71 -8.63 -16.94 31.93
CA ASN A 71 -9.77 -17.85 32.04
C ASN A 71 -9.43 -19.24 31.46
N ARG A 72 -10.16 -20.25 31.94
CA ARG A 72 -10.09 -21.62 31.43
C ARG A 72 -11.09 -21.81 30.29
N VAL A 73 -10.63 -22.41 29.22
CA VAL A 73 -11.44 -22.74 28.03
C VAL A 73 -11.16 -24.19 27.65
N THR A 74 -12.21 -24.94 27.39
CA THR A 74 -12.13 -26.35 26.99
C THR A 74 -12.50 -26.47 25.51
N LEU A 75 -11.58 -26.97 24.68
CA LEU A 75 -11.90 -27.33 23.30
C LEU A 75 -12.42 -28.76 23.27
N THR A 76 -13.64 -28.99 22.80
CA THR A 76 -14.27 -30.33 22.73
C THR A 76 -14.37 -30.83 21.29
N LEU A 77 -14.24 -32.14 21.10
CA LEU A 77 -14.51 -32.82 19.82
C LEU A 77 -15.93 -33.38 19.73
N ASP A 78 -16.73 -33.23 20.79
CA ASP A 78 -18.06 -33.82 20.87
C ASP A 78 -19.07 -33.04 20.00
N GLU A 79 -19.61 -33.72 18.98
CA GLU A 79 -20.54 -33.14 18.01
C GLU A 79 -21.84 -32.62 18.64
N GLU A 80 -22.22 -33.07 19.85
CA GLU A 80 -23.37 -32.51 20.57
C GLU A 80 -23.23 -31.00 20.82
N TYR A 81 -22.00 -30.50 20.94
CA TYR A 81 -21.70 -29.09 21.19
C TYR A 81 -21.44 -28.29 19.90
N LYS A 82 -21.58 -28.90 18.71
CA LYS A 82 -21.34 -28.25 17.42
C LYS A 82 -22.16 -26.98 17.22
N PHE A 83 -23.40 -26.96 17.69
CA PHE A 83 -24.30 -25.80 17.66
C PHE A 83 -24.54 -25.20 19.06
N GLY A 84 -23.65 -25.51 20.01
CA GLY A 84 -23.84 -25.26 21.42
C GLY A 84 -22.59 -24.73 22.13
N CYS A 85 -21.70 -24.04 21.42
CA CYS A 85 -20.49 -23.49 22.02
C CYS A 85 -20.82 -22.39 23.05
N THR A 86 -20.00 -22.28 24.09
CA THR A 86 -20.05 -21.25 25.13
C THR A 86 -18.65 -20.65 25.35
N GLU A 87 -18.54 -19.60 26.15
CA GLU A 87 -17.24 -18.97 26.48
C GLU A 87 -16.26 -19.94 27.17
N GLU A 88 -16.75 -20.97 27.84
CA GLU A 88 -15.93 -21.97 28.56
C GLU A 88 -15.71 -23.26 27.77
N LEU A 89 -16.58 -23.57 26.79
CA LEU A 89 -16.58 -24.83 26.07
C LEU A 89 -16.83 -24.61 24.57
N ILE A 90 -15.81 -24.88 23.76
CA ILE A 90 -15.82 -24.57 22.32
C ILE A 90 -15.63 -25.88 21.54
N PHE A 91 -16.60 -26.21 20.69
CA PHE A 91 -16.45 -27.32 19.76
C PHE A 91 -15.40 -27.00 18.69
N ILE A 92 -14.55 -27.96 18.39
CA ILE A 92 -13.61 -27.91 17.27
C ILE A 92 -13.87 -29.05 16.30
N ASP A 93 -14.10 -28.70 15.03
CA ASP A 93 -14.35 -29.68 13.99
C ASP A 93 -13.03 -30.36 13.59
N THR A 94 -12.90 -31.61 14.00
CA THR A 94 -11.75 -32.46 13.71
C THR A 94 -12.10 -33.63 12.79
N GLN A 95 -13.22 -33.56 12.07
CA GLN A 95 -13.64 -34.62 11.14
C GLN A 95 -12.52 -35.02 10.18
N PHE A 96 -11.69 -34.05 9.78
CA PHE A 96 -10.55 -34.26 8.89
C PHE A 96 -9.22 -34.51 9.61
N PHE A 97 -9.16 -34.28 10.93
CA PHE A 97 -7.98 -34.50 11.80
C PHE A 97 -8.34 -35.22 13.11
N PRO A 98 -8.89 -36.44 13.08
CA PRO A 98 -9.33 -37.14 14.29
C PRO A 98 -8.19 -37.46 15.28
N LYS A 99 -6.93 -37.38 14.82
CA LYS A 99 -5.73 -37.54 15.65
C LYS A 99 -5.13 -36.22 16.13
N LEU A 100 -5.78 -35.06 15.92
CA LEU A 100 -5.26 -33.73 16.28
C LEU A 100 -4.78 -33.68 17.75
N ILE A 101 -5.60 -34.20 18.66
CA ILE A 101 -5.32 -34.30 20.10
C ILE A 101 -3.99 -35.00 20.39
N HIS A 102 -3.58 -35.99 19.58
CA HIS A 102 -2.36 -36.77 19.81
C HIS A 102 -1.07 -35.97 19.50
N TYR A 103 -1.18 -34.84 18.80
CA TYR A 103 -0.04 -34.00 18.42
C TYR A 103 0.17 -32.82 19.38
N LEU A 104 -0.82 -32.53 20.22
CA LEU A 104 -0.76 -31.45 21.21
C LEU A 104 -0.11 -31.94 22.50
N ARG A 105 0.73 -31.11 23.09
CA ARG A 105 1.31 -31.32 24.41
C ARG A 105 1.01 -30.13 25.31
N LYS A 106 1.08 -30.37 26.61
CA LYS A 106 1.07 -29.31 27.61
C LYS A 106 2.17 -28.28 27.29
N GLY A 107 1.79 -27.01 27.24
CA GLY A 107 2.66 -25.89 26.87
C GLY A 107 2.58 -25.47 25.40
N ASP A 108 1.89 -26.22 24.55
CA ASP A 108 1.67 -25.80 23.16
C ASP A 108 0.67 -24.64 23.09
N ARG A 109 0.79 -23.78 22.07
CA ARG A 109 -0.12 -22.67 21.80
C ARG A 109 -1.06 -23.00 20.64
N ILE A 110 -2.34 -22.72 20.85
CA ILE A 110 -3.41 -22.80 19.87
C ILE A 110 -3.87 -21.36 19.59
N TYR A 111 -3.85 -20.98 18.32
CA TYR A 111 -4.30 -19.67 17.87
C TYR A 111 -5.69 -19.79 17.25
N LEU A 112 -6.61 -18.97 17.73
CA LEU A 112 -7.98 -18.87 17.22
C LEU A 112 -8.18 -17.52 16.54
N ASP A 113 -9.04 -17.51 15.51
CA ASP A 113 -9.40 -16.32 14.74
C ASP A 113 -8.16 -15.56 14.22
N GLU A 114 -7.31 -16.29 13.49
CA GLU A 114 -6.09 -15.73 12.87
C GLU A 114 -5.13 -15.06 13.88
N GLY A 115 -5.07 -15.62 15.09
CA GLY A 115 -4.19 -15.15 16.16
C GLY A 115 -4.73 -13.97 16.96
N GLN A 116 -6.02 -13.62 16.82
CA GLN A 116 -6.68 -12.66 17.71
C GLN A 116 -6.84 -13.20 19.13
N VAL A 117 -7.07 -14.51 19.28
CA VAL A 117 -7.12 -15.18 20.59
C VAL A 117 -6.03 -16.25 20.65
N THR A 118 -5.25 -16.25 21.73
CA THR A 118 -4.20 -17.25 21.96
C THR A 118 -4.54 -18.09 23.19
N LEU A 119 -4.58 -19.40 22.99
CA LEU A 119 -4.83 -20.39 24.03
C LEU A 119 -3.55 -21.19 24.33
N LEU A 120 -3.21 -21.32 25.61
CA LEU A 120 -2.11 -22.16 26.08
C LEU A 120 -2.66 -23.49 26.59
N VAL A 121 -2.22 -24.60 25.97
CA VAL A 121 -2.63 -25.95 26.34
C VAL A 121 -2.08 -26.32 27.71
N ARG A 122 -2.96 -26.65 28.66
CA ARG A 122 -2.59 -27.10 30.02
C ARG A 122 -2.67 -28.59 30.18
N ASP A 123 -3.70 -29.20 29.62
CA ASP A 123 -3.92 -30.65 29.68
C ASP A 123 -4.63 -31.10 28.41
N VAL A 124 -4.35 -32.33 28.00
CA VAL A 124 -4.89 -32.93 26.77
C VAL A 124 -5.58 -34.21 27.18
N GLY A 125 -6.91 -34.17 27.20
CA GLY A 125 -7.78 -35.31 27.48
C GLY A 125 -7.97 -36.22 26.26
N PHE A 126 -8.89 -37.18 26.37
CA PHE A 126 -9.19 -38.12 25.28
C PHE A 126 -10.02 -37.47 24.15
N ASP A 127 -10.98 -36.62 24.53
CA ASP A 127 -11.98 -35.96 23.70
C ASP A 127 -12.02 -34.43 23.89
N CYS A 128 -11.22 -33.91 24.80
CA CYS A 128 -11.18 -32.50 25.16
C CYS A 128 -9.75 -31.98 25.39
N ILE A 129 -9.52 -30.70 25.13
CA ILE A 129 -8.25 -30.01 25.35
C ILE A 129 -8.51 -28.87 26.32
N ASN A 130 -7.87 -28.93 27.49
CA ASN A 130 -8.00 -27.91 28.52
C ASN A 130 -6.94 -26.82 28.29
N CYS A 131 -7.40 -25.61 28.03
CA CYS A 131 -6.56 -24.46 27.74
C CYS A 131 -6.74 -23.35 28.78
N ILE A 132 -5.73 -22.48 28.88
CA ILE A 132 -5.85 -21.17 29.52
C ILE A 132 -5.72 -20.12 28.44
N VAL A 133 -6.58 -19.10 28.47
CA VAL A 133 -6.47 -17.94 27.59
C VAL A 133 -5.21 -17.17 27.95
N GLU A 134 -4.23 -17.17 27.06
CA GLU A 134 -2.99 -16.39 27.19
C GLU A 134 -3.17 -14.98 26.65
N GLU A 135 -3.89 -14.84 25.54
CA GLU A 135 -4.33 -13.54 25.01
C GLU A 135 -5.83 -13.62 24.74
N GLY A 136 -6.60 -12.80 25.46
CA GLY A 136 -8.06 -12.75 25.36
C GLY A 136 -8.57 -11.90 24.19
N GLY A 137 -9.82 -12.11 23.81
CA GLY A 137 -10.44 -11.42 22.68
C GLY A 137 -11.89 -11.84 22.47
N LEU A 138 -12.53 -11.24 21.48
CA LEU A 138 -13.85 -11.63 21.01
C LEU A 138 -13.68 -12.77 20.00
N LEU A 139 -14.38 -13.88 20.19
CA LEU A 139 -14.33 -15.05 19.31
C LEU A 139 -15.72 -15.33 18.73
N GLY A 140 -15.84 -15.22 17.40
CA GLY A 140 -17.06 -15.58 16.68
C GLY A 140 -17.19 -17.07 16.37
N SER A 141 -18.31 -17.45 15.76
CA SER A 141 -18.53 -18.82 15.24
C SER A 141 -17.65 -19.11 13.99
N PHE A 142 -17.34 -20.38 13.72
CA PHE A 142 -16.62 -20.84 12.52
C PHE A 142 -15.19 -20.30 12.31
N LYS A 143 -14.55 -19.87 13.38
CA LYS A 143 -13.20 -19.30 13.34
C LYS A 143 -12.16 -20.39 13.17
N CYS A 144 -11.14 -20.08 12.39
CA CYS A 144 -10.06 -21.01 12.08
C CYS A 144 -9.16 -21.23 13.31
N LEU A 145 -8.81 -22.48 13.55
CA LEU A 145 -7.85 -22.90 14.57
C LEU A 145 -6.52 -23.21 13.90
N THR A 146 -5.47 -22.51 14.33
CA THR A 146 -4.10 -22.71 13.88
C THR A 146 -3.22 -23.18 15.02
N LEU A 147 -2.38 -24.18 14.77
CA LEU A 147 -1.43 -24.70 15.75
C LEU A 147 -0.04 -24.11 15.53
N SER A 148 0.69 -23.82 16.60
CA SER A 148 2.12 -23.49 16.51
C SER A 148 2.89 -24.67 15.88
N ARG A 149 3.59 -24.44 14.76
CA ARG A 149 4.10 -25.51 13.86
C ARG A 149 5.11 -26.46 14.53
N ASN A 150 4.96 -27.76 14.24
CA ASN A 150 5.99 -28.70 13.73
C ASN A 150 5.64 -30.21 13.88
N ARG A 151 4.40 -30.59 14.27
CA ARG A 151 4.11 -32.01 14.57
C ARG A 151 2.92 -32.64 13.84
N LEU A 152 2.21 -31.93 12.97
CA LEU A 152 1.15 -32.56 12.16
C LEU A 152 1.78 -33.57 11.18
N ASN A 153 1.27 -34.80 11.17
CA ASN A 153 1.76 -35.86 10.29
C ASN A 153 1.47 -35.51 8.82
N GLN A 154 2.54 -35.28 8.05
CA GLN A 154 2.50 -34.89 6.64
C GLN A 154 1.82 -35.95 5.74
N GLU A 155 1.81 -37.22 6.14
CA GLU A 155 1.22 -38.31 5.34
C GLU A 155 -0.31 -38.25 5.25
N ILE A 156 -0.99 -37.90 6.36
CA ILE A 156 -2.46 -37.79 6.38
C ILE A 156 -2.90 -36.59 5.55
N LEU A 157 -2.23 -35.45 5.74
CA LEU A 157 -2.41 -34.23 4.95
C LEU A 157 -2.27 -34.50 3.45
N ARG A 158 -1.24 -35.26 3.08
CA ARG A 158 -0.98 -35.67 1.69
C ARG A 158 -2.09 -36.55 1.13
N SER A 159 -2.63 -37.50 1.90
CA SER A 159 -3.66 -38.42 1.42
C SER A 159 -5.00 -37.74 1.11
N THR A 160 -5.42 -36.78 1.94
CA THR A 160 -6.63 -35.97 1.68
C THR A 160 -6.38 -35.01 0.52
N TYR A 161 -5.21 -34.36 0.50
CA TYR A 161 -4.80 -33.46 -0.56
C TYR A 161 -4.84 -34.11 -1.95
N VAL A 162 -4.30 -35.32 -2.12
CA VAL A 162 -4.35 -36.04 -3.39
C VAL A 162 -5.80 -36.36 -3.79
N LYS A 163 -6.65 -36.79 -2.86
CA LYS A 163 -8.07 -37.06 -3.13
C LYS A 163 -8.85 -35.82 -3.56
N ASP A 164 -8.45 -34.64 -3.12
CA ASP A 164 -9.09 -33.38 -3.50
C ASP A 164 -8.59 -32.91 -4.86
N LEU A 165 -7.32 -33.16 -5.20
CA LEU A 165 -6.79 -32.97 -6.54
C LEU A 165 -7.46 -33.90 -7.57
N ASP A 166 -7.63 -35.18 -7.24
CA ASP A 166 -8.35 -36.14 -8.09
C ASP A 166 -9.80 -35.68 -8.31
N PHE A 167 -10.47 -35.22 -7.25
CA PHE A 167 -11.82 -34.71 -7.33
C PHE A 167 -11.92 -33.43 -8.18
N ALA A 168 -10.96 -32.50 -8.05
CA ALA A 168 -10.89 -31.31 -8.89
C ALA A 168 -10.69 -31.67 -10.38
N ALA A 169 -9.86 -32.68 -10.67
CA ALA A 169 -9.67 -33.21 -12.02
C ALA A 169 -10.96 -33.85 -12.57
N GLU A 170 -11.67 -34.65 -11.76
CA GLU A 170 -12.97 -35.24 -12.13
C GLU A 170 -14.03 -34.18 -12.47
N CYS A 171 -14.05 -33.07 -11.74
CA CYS A 171 -15.01 -31.99 -11.95
C CYS A 171 -14.64 -31.08 -13.13
N GLY A 172 -13.49 -31.28 -13.77
CA GLY A 172 -13.02 -30.42 -14.87
C GLY A 172 -12.67 -29.01 -14.39
N ALA A 173 -11.97 -28.90 -13.26
CA ALA A 173 -11.50 -27.62 -12.72
C ALA A 173 -10.59 -26.89 -13.72
N ASP A 174 -10.85 -25.59 -13.93
CA ASP A 174 -10.01 -24.74 -14.78
C ASP A 174 -8.76 -24.30 -14.00
N PHE A 175 -8.91 -24.02 -12.70
CA PHE A 175 -7.84 -23.62 -11.79
C PHE A 175 -7.80 -24.48 -10.53
N VAL A 176 -6.61 -24.69 -9.97
CA VAL A 176 -6.42 -25.28 -8.64
C VAL A 176 -5.49 -24.40 -7.82
N PHE A 177 -5.95 -23.98 -6.64
CA PHE A 177 -5.15 -23.22 -5.69
C PHE A 177 -4.61 -24.17 -4.62
N THR A 178 -3.29 -24.20 -4.43
CA THR A 178 -2.61 -25.16 -3.54
C THR A 178 -1.86 -24.50 -2.38
N ASN A 179 -2.13 -24.96 -1.15
CA ASN A 179 -1.50 -24.49 0.08
C ASN A 179 -0.04 -24.97 0.29
N PHE A 180 0.41 -26.02 -0.39
CA PHE A 180 1.74 -26.61 -0.14
C PHE A 180 2.87 -25.94 -0.93
N ALA A 181 2.85 -24.60 -1.00
CA ALA A 181 3.87 -23.81 -1.70
C ALA A 181 5.19 -23.65 -0.91
N GLY A 182 5.42 -24.44 0.14
CA GLY A 182 6.69 -24.40 0.89
C GLY A 182 7.85 -25.06 0.14
N SER A 183 7.56 -25.96 -0.82
CA SER A 183 8.55 -26.68 -1.62
C SER A 183 8.11 -26.84 -3.07
N ILE A 184 9.04 -26.67 -4.00
CA ILE A 184 8.83 -26.88 -5.45
C ILE A 184 8.32 -28.30 -5.73
N SER A 185 8.84 -29.29 -5.00
CA SER A 185 8.51 -30.71 -5.22
C SER A 185 7.01 -31.01 -5.14
N MET A 186 6.29 -30.29 -4.28
CA MET A 186 4.85 -30.46 -4.12
C MET A 186 4.07 -29.89 -5.31
N ILE A 187 4.49 -28.73 -5.85
CA ILE A 187 3.87 -28.14 -7.04
C ILE A 187 4.06 -29.05 -8.26
N GLU A 188 5.25 -29.65 -8.41
CA GLU A 188 5.51 -30.62 -9.47
C GLU A 188 4.62 -31.86 -9.35
N GLU A 189 4.37 -32.32 -8.13
CA GLU A 189 3.47 -33.44 -7.88
C GLU A 189 2.01 -33.08 -8.20
N THR A 190 1.54 -31.91 -7.77
CA THR A 190 0.21 -31.40 -8.12
C THR A 190 0.01 -31.41 -9.63
N ARG A 191 1.03 -30.97 -10.39
CA ARG A 191 0.99 -30.97 -11.87
C ARG A 191 1.03 -32.36 -12.50
N ARG A 192 1.54 -33.39 -11.80
CA ARG A 192 1.49 -34.79 -12.28
C ARG A 192 0.10 -35.40 -12.13
N ILE A 193 -0.65 -35.00 -11.10
CA ILE A 193 -1.99 -35.51 -10.81
C ILE A 193 -3.03 -34.82 -11.69
N LEU A 194 -2.96 -33.50 -11.81
CA LEU A 194 -3.92 -32.71 -12.57
C LEU A 194 -3.71 -32.83 -14.09
N PRO A 195 -4.77 -32.69 -14.90
CA PRO A 195 -4.64 -32.66 -16.35
C PRO A 195 -3.94 -31.38 -16.81
N LYS A 196 -3.27 -31.43 -17.96
CA LYS A 196 -2.53 -30.28 -18.53
C LYS A 196 -3.39 -29.04 -18.81
N THR A 197 -4.70 -29.21 -18.91
CA THR A 197 -5.68 -28.14 -19.11
C THR A 197 -5.90 -27.31 -17.84
N THR A 198 -5.74 -27.91 -16.66
CA THR A 198 -5.93 -27.24 -15.38
C THR A 198 -4.67 -26.47 -14.99
N LYS A 199 -4.85 -25.23 -14.53
CA LYS A 199 -3.77 -24.33 -14.13
C LYS A 199 -3.54 -24.35 -12.63
N VAL A 200 -2.28 -24.33 -12.21
CA VAL A 200 -1.90 -24.46 -10.80
C VAL A 200 -1.43 -23.12 -10.25
N PHE A 201 -2.12 -22.62 -9.22
CA PHE A 201 -1.71 -21.41 -8.49
C PHE A 201 -1.16 -21.79 -7.12
N ALA A 202 0.04 -21.28 -6.80
CA ALA A 202 0.62 -21.46 -5.47
C ALA A 202 0.09 -20.40 -4.49
N LYS A 203 -0.42 -20.85 -3.34
CA LYS A 203 -0.87 -19.99 -2.26
C LYS A 203 0.30 -19.60 -1.36
N ILE A 204 0.58 -18.31 -1.28
CA ILE A 204 1.66 -17.74 -0.47
C ILE A 204 1.08 -17.33 0.88
N GLU A 205 1.21 -18.23 1.85
CA GLU A 205 0.66 -18.09 3.21
C GLU A 205 1.73 -18.20 4.31
N THR A 206 2.99 -18.51 3.98
CA THR A 206 4.05 -18.83 4.95
C THR A 206 5.35 -18.10 4.67
N GLN A 207 6.20 -17.95 5.70
CA GLN A 207 7.54 -17.38 5.54
C GLN A 207 8.41 -18.20 4.58
N GLU A 208 8.29 -19.54 4.55
CA GLU A 208 9.02 -20.37 3.58
C GLU A 208 8.58 -20.08 2.14
N SER A 209 7.28 -19.91 1.90
CA SER A 209 6.75 -19.58 0.56
C SER A 209 7.24 -18.21 0.07
N VAL A 210 7.36 -17.22 0.97
CA VAL A 210 7.93 -15.89 0.62
C VAL A 210 9.41 -16.01 0.27
N LYS A 211 10.19 -16.80 1.01
CA LYS A 211 11.62 -17.03 0.73
C LYS A 211 11.85 -17.75 -0.60
N ASN A 212 11.00 -18.72 -0.93
CA ASN A 212 11.09 -19.52 -2.16
C ASN A 212 10.33 -18.90 -3.35
N LEU A 213 9.87 -17.65 -3.24
CA LEU A 213 8.98 -17.02 -4.22
C LEU A 213 9.49 -17.12 -5.66
N ARG A 214 10.78 -16.85 -5.91
CA ARG A 214 11.37 -16.89 -7.26
C ARG A 214 11.30 -18.28 -7.89
N GLU A 215 11.49 -19.32 -7.08
CA GLU A 215 11.44 -20.71 -7.53
C GLU A 215 10.01 -21.14 -7.80
N LEU A 216 9.05 -20.70 -6.97
CA LEU A 216 7.63 -20.94 -7.18
C LEU A 216 7.12 -20.28 -8.47
N ILE A 217 7.51 -19.03 -8.71
CA ILE A 217 7.20 -18.30 -9.95
C ILE A 217 7.68 -19.10 -11.17
N ALA A 218 8.87 -19.70 -11.14
CA ALA A 218 9.36 -20.46 -12.29
C ALA A 218 8.53 -21.70 -12.67
N VAL A 219 7.73 -22.24 -11.74
CA VAL A 219 7.04 -23.52 -11.92
C VAL A 219 5.50 -23.36 -11.96
N CYS A 220 4.93 -22.38 -11.28
CA CYS A 220 3.47 -22.21 -11.17
C CYS A 220 2.88 -21.47 -12.39
N ASP A 221 1.58 -21.66 -12.63
CA ASP A 221 0.84 -20.89 -13.65
C ASP A 221 0.30 -19.56 -13.09
N GLY A 222 0.29 -19.40 -11.76
CA GLY A 222 -0.20 -18.22 -11.05
C GLY A 222 0.19 -18.21 -9.57
N ILE A 223 0.02 -17.07 -8.92
CA ILE A 223 0.31 -16.89 -7.49
C ILE A 223 -0.92 -16.31 -6.77
N LEU A 224 -1.25 -16.82 -5.59
CA LEU A 224 -2.29 -16.26 -4.71
C LEU A 224 -1.66 -15.78 -3.40
N VAL A 225 -1.71 -14.48 -3.14
CA VAL A 225 -1.22 -13.86 -1.89
C VAL A 225 -2.31 -13.97 -0.83
N CYS A 226 -2.07 -14.77 0.21
CA CYS A 226 -3.01 -14.98 1.31
C CYS A 226 -2.60 -14.14 2.52
N ARG A 227 -3.21 -12.96 2.67
CA ARG A 227 -2.85 -11.99 3.72
C ARG A 227 -3.12 -12.50 5.13
N SER A 228 -4.24 -13.18 5.33
CA SER A 228 -4.61 -13.83 6.60
C SER A 228 -3.62 -14.93 7.00
N GLY A 229 -3.12 -15.71 6.04
CA GLY A 229 -2.08 -16.72 6.30
C GLY A 229 -0.76 -16.08 6.71
N LEU A 230 -0.30 -15.09 5.95
CA LEU A 230 0.96 -14.36 6.22
C LEU A 230 0.92 -13.60 7.56
N ALA A 231 -0.25 -13.09 7.93
CA ALA A 231 -0.54 -12.42 9.19
C ALA A 231 -0.25 -13.24 10.46
N MET A 232 -0.17 -14.58 10.33
CA MET A 232 0.21 -15.49 11.42
C MET A 232 1.71 -15.51 11.70
N TYR A 233 2.53 -15.17 10.69
CA TYR A 233 3.99 -15.23 10.76
C TYR A 233 4.62 -13.84 10.83
N TYR A 234 3.92 -12.83 10.31
CA TYR A 234 4.39 -11.46 10.22
C TYR A 234 3.46 -10.50 10.95
N THR A 235 4.05 -9.46 11.53
CA THR A 235 3.30 -8.41 12.20
C THR A 235 2.45 -7.60 11.20
N PRO A 236 1.34 -6.98 11.64
CA PRO A 236 0.45 -6.17 10.79
C PRO A 236 1.16 -5.14 9.93
N GLU A 237 2.15 -4.46 10.49
CA GLU A 237 2.94 -3.45 9.82
C GLU A 237 3.83 -3.98 8.68
N LYS A 238 4.01 -5.30 8.52
CA LYS A 238 4.82 -5.87 7.42
C LYS A 238 4.01 -6.38 6.23
N ILE A 239 2.70 -6.58 6.38
CA ILE A 239 1.88 -7.26 5.37
C ILE A 239 1.80 -6.49 4.07
N PHE A 240 1.62 -5.16 4.13
CA PHE A 240 1.54 -4.33 2.91
C PHE A 240 2.83 -4.42 2.08
N LYS A 241 4.00 -4.49 2.74
CA LYS A 241 5.32 -4.60 2.10
C LYS A 241 5.48 -5.95 1.41
N ILE A 242 5.04 -7.03 2.06
CA ILE A 242 5.09 -8.40 1.50
C ILE A 242 4.19 -8.52 0.27
N GLN A 243 2.99 -7.95 0.32
CA GLN A 243 2.08 -7.92 -0.83
C GLN A 243 2.73 -7.24 -2.02
N LYS A 244 3.24 -6.01 -1.85
CA LYS A 244 3.92 -5.25 -2.91
C LYS A 244 5.12 -6.02 -3.47
N TYR A 245 5.94 -6.60 -2.60
CA TYR A 245 7.07 -7.46 -3.00
C TYR A 245 6.63 -8.62 -3.90
N ILE A 246 5.62 -9.40 -3.49
CA ILE A 246 5.15 -10.56 -4.26
C ILE A 246 4.58 -10.13 -5.61
N VAL A 247 3.71 -9.11 -5.61
CA VAL A 247 3.05 -8.60 -6.81
C VAL A 247 4.08 -8.07 -7.81
N GLY A 248 5.08 -7.31 -7.35
CA GLY A 248 6.16 -6.81 -8.21
C GLY A 248 6.94 -7.94 -8.89
N HIS A 249 7.28 -9.01 -8.16
CA HIS A 249 7.99 -10.15 -8.75
C HIS A 249 7.16 -10.90 -9.80
N CYS A 250 5.85 -11.02 -9.57
CA CYS A 250 4.93 -11.68 -10.51
C CYS A 250 4.72 -10.86 -11.78
N ASN A 251 4.53 -9.54 -11.64
CA ASN A 251 4.37 -8.62 -12.78
C ASN A 251 5.59 -8.63 -13.71
N VAL A 252 6.80 -8.67 -13.16
CA VAL A 252 8.02 -8.77 -13.98
C VAL A 252 8.14 -10.15 -14.64
N ALA A 253 7.63 -11.21 -14.01
CA ALA A 253 7.74 -12.59 -14.51
C ALA A 253 6.64 -13.02 -15.48
N ASP A 254 5.67 -12.16 -15.79
CA ASP A 254 4.50 -12.45 -16.64
C ASP A 254 3.58 -13.52 -16.06
N ILE A 255 3.46 -13.57 -14.73
CA ILE A 255 2.60 -14.52 -14.02
C ILE A 255 1.44 -13.80 -13.34
N PRO A 256 0.19 -14.28 -13.49
CA PRO A 256 -0.97 -13.68 -12.86
C PRO A 256 -0.88 -13.81 -11.35
N VAL A 257 -1.15 -12.71 -10.65
CA VAL A 257 -1.11 -12.65 -9.18
C VAL A 257 -2.45 -12.21 -8.62
N PHE A 258 -2.99 -13.01 -7.70
CA PHE A 258 -4.25 -12.74 -7.01
C PHE A 258 -4.00 -12.37 -5.56
N VAL A 259 -4.87 -11.57 -4.96
CA VAL A 259 -4.82 -11.23 -3.53
C VAL A 259 -6.10 -11.69 -2.84
N THR A 260 -5.95 -12.23 -1.62
CA THR A 260 -7.07 -12.67 -0.78
C THR A 260 -6.83 -12.38 0.71
N GLY A 261 -7.93 -12.43 1.47
CA GLY A 261 -7.98 -12.23 2.93
C GLY A 261 -8.36 -10.80 3.29
N GLN A 262 -9.50 -10.65 3.98
CA GLN A 262 -10.02 -9.41 4.55
C GLN A 262 -10.11 -8.23 3.55
N LEU A 263 -10.66 -8.48 2.36
CA LEU A 263 -10.86 -7.43 1.34
C LEU A 263 -12.12 -6.59 1.61
N ALA A 264 -13.26 -7.25 1.89
CA ALA A 264 -14.54 -6.61 2.20
C ALA A 264 -15.26 -7.35 3.34
N GLU A 265 -14.54 -7.64 4.42
CA GLU A 265 -15.02 -8.47 5.54
C GLU A 265 -16.23 -7.83 6.24
N SER A 266 -16.27 -6.52 6.36
CA SER A 266 -17.44 -5.83 6.94
C SER A 266 -18.74 -6.08 6.16
N MET A 267 -18.66 -6.47 4.88
CA MET A 267 -19.83 -6.75 4.04
C MET A 267 -20.50 -8.10 4.31
N ILE A 268 -19.95 -8.90 5.23
CA ILE A 268 -20.62 -10.11 5.74
C ILE A 268 -21.98 -9.74 6.36
N SER A 269 -22.01 -8.68 7.17
CA SER A 269 -23.20 -8.24 7.90
C SER A 269 -23.71 -6.87 7.46
N LYS A 270 -22.94 -6.10 6.67
CA LYS A 270 -23.30 -4.74 6.24
C LYS A 270 -23.38 -4.65 4.71
N PRO A 271 -24.27 -3.82 4.14
CA PRO A 271 -24.40 -3.67 2.70
C PRO A 271 -23.29 -2.83 2.04
N ARG A 272 -22.37 -2.23 2.83
CA ARG A 272 -21.29 -1.36 2.33
C ARG A 272 -19.98 -1.65 3.07
N PRO A 273 -18.83 -1.62 2.38
CA PRO A 273 -17.54 -1.84 3.01
C PRO A 273 -17.10 -0.61 3.82
N THR A 274 -16.11 -0.81 4.69
CA THR A 274 -15.41 0.29 5.34
C THR A 274 -14.55 1.06 4.33
N ARG A 275 -14.17 2.30 4.65
CA ARG A 275 -13.31 3.11 3.78
C ARG A 275 -11.88 2.57 3.70
N ALA A 276 -11.38 1.99 4.80
CA ALA A 276 -10.11 1.29 4.82
C ALA A 276 -10.11 0.10 3.85
N GLU A 277 -11.16 -0.72 3.86
CA GLU A 277 -11.33 -1.84 2.91
C GLU A 277 -11.39 -1.37 1.45
N ALA A 278 -12.18 -0.32 1.16
CA ALA A 278 -12.26 0.23 -0.20
C ALA A 278 -10.92 0.79 -0.70
N SER A 279 -10.17 1.50 0.17
CA SER A 279 -8.83 2.02 -0.10
C SER A 279 -7.82 0.89 -0.31
N ASP A 280 -7.88 -0.16 0.50
CA ASP A 280 -7.01 -1.32 0.43
C ASP A 280 -7.22 -2.12 -0.86
N ILE A 281 -8.47 -2.36 -1.27
CA ILE A 281 -8.82 -2.95 -2.57
C ILE A 281 -8.27 -2.10 -3.72
N ALA A 282 -8.51 -0.78 -3.70
CA ALA A 282 -8.04 0.11 -4.74
C ALA A 282 -6.51 0.11 -4.86
N ASN A 283 -5.78 0.18 -3.73
CA ASN A 283 -4.33 0.13 -3.72
C ASN A 283 -3.79 -1.23 -4.20
N ALA A 284 -4.46 -2.36 -3.92
CA ALA A 284 -4.08 -3.65 -4.48
C ALA A 284 -4.17 -3.68 -6.01
N VAL A 285 -5.20 -3.06 -6.59
CA VAL A 285 -5.34 -2.92 -8.05
C VAL A 285 -4.25 -2.01 -8.62
N LEU A 286 -3.94 -0.89 -7.96
CA LEU A 286 -2.86 0.02 -8.34
C LEU A 286 -1.46 -0.65 -8.26
N ASP A 287 -1.25 -1.56 -7.31
CA ASP A 287 -0.03 -2.35 -7.19
C ASP A 287 0.16 -3.32 -8.37
N GLY A 288 -0.89 -3.55 -9.17
CA GLY A 288 -0.83 -4.36 -10.38
C GLY A 288 -1.30 -5.80 -10.18
N VAL A 289 -2.22 -6.04 -9.25
CA VAL A 289 -2.87 -7.34 -9.05
C VAL A 289 -3.77 -7.68 -10.25
N ASP A 290 -3.82 -8.97 -10.63
CA ASP A 290 -4.64 -9.46 -11.73
C ASP A 290 -6.04 -9.91 -11.32
N GLY A 291 -6.22 -10.31 -10.05
CA GLY A 291 -7.51 -10.75 -9.53
C GLY A 291 -7.65 -10.61 -8.02
N LEU A 292 -8.87 -10.38 -7.57
CA LEU A 292 -9.23 -10.29 -6.15
C LEU A 292 -10.11 -11.49 -5.80
N LEU A 293 -9.70 -12.25 -4.78
CA LEU A 293 -10.44 -13.40 -4.31
C LEU A 293 -11.20 -13.07 -3.03
N LEU A 294 -12.52 -12.93 -3.17
CA LEU A 294 -13.47 -12.75 -2.08
C LEU A 294 -13.77 -14.09 -1.39
N THR A 295 -13.96 -14.05 -0.07
CA THR A 295 -14.03 -15.25 0.79
C THR A 295 -15.38 -15.42 1.49
N ILE A 296 -15.43 -15.19 2.81
CA ILE A 296 -16.62 -15.33 3.65
C ILE A 296 -17.72 -14.33 3.28
N GLU A 297 -17.34 -13.16 2.77
CA GLU A 297 -18.23 -12.07 2.35
C GLU A 297 -19.19 -12.48 1.21
N THR A 298 -18.77 -13.40 0.33
CA THR A 298 -19.61 -13.91 -0.77
C THR A 298 -20.17 -15.30 -0.51
N SER A 299 -19.49 -16.12 0.32
CA SER A 299 -19.91 -17.49 0.60
C SER A 299 -20.95 -17.60 1.71
N TRP A 300 -20.85 -16.76 2.76
CA TRP A 300 -21.76 -16.76 3.91
C TRP A 300 -22.34 -15.39 4.24
N GLY A 301 -21.83 -14.32 3.61
CA GLY A 301 -22.30 -12.96 3.83
C GLY A 301 -23.78 -12.77 3.46
N MET A 302 -24.43 -11.82 4.12
CA MET A 302 -25.81 -11.44 3.85
C MET A 302 -25.97 -10.67 2.53
N TYR A 303 -24.88 -10.07 2.02
CA TYR A 303 -24.87 -9.17 0.86
C TYR A 303 -23.88 -9.60 -0.24
N PRO A 304 -23.91 -10.86 -0.73
CA PRO A 304 -22.90 -11.37 -1.65
C PRO A 304 -22.93 -10.67 -3.02
N PHE A 305 -24.13 -10.34 -3.51
CA PHE A 305 -24.31 -9.62 -4.78
C PHE A 305 -23.74 -8.19 -4.71
N ASP A 306 -24.12 -7.44 -3.66
CA ASP A 306 -23.67 -6.07 -3.47
C ASP A 306 -22.15 -6.01 -3.25
N THR A 307 -21.59 -7.00 -2.55
CA THR A 307 -20.14 -7.13 -2.37
C THR A 307 -19.41 -7.17 -3.70
N VAL A 308 -19.82 -8.05 -4.62
CA VAL A 308 -19.18 -8.14 -5.95
C VAL A 308 -19.34 -6.84 -6.74
N ASN A 309 -20.54 -6.26 -6.72
CA ASN A 309 -20.82 -5.01 -7.44
C ASN A 309 -19.97 -3.83 -6.91
N VAL A 310 -19.82 -3.70 -5.59
CA VAL A 310 -18.98 -2.64 -5.00
C VAL A 310 -17.50 -2.86 -5.34
N VAL A 311 -17.01 -4.10 -5.25
CA VAL A 311 -15.62 -4.43 -5.60
C VAL A 311 -15.33 -4.15 -7.08
N ASP A 312 -16.23 -4.51 -8.00
CA ASP A 312 -16.11 -4.19 -9.44
C ASP A 312 -16.02 -2.67 -9.67
N ASN A 313 -16.87 -1.87 -9.02
CA ASN A 313 -16.82 -0.41 -9.11
C ASN A 313 -15.51 0.17 -8.58
N ILE A 314 -14.99 -0.35 -7.45
CA ILE A 314 -13.68 0.07 -6.92
C ILE A 314 -12.57 -0.29 -7.91
N CYS A 315 -12.59 -1.49 -8.49
CA CYS A 315 -11.59 -1.92 -9.47
C CYS A 315 -11.57 -1.02 -10.70
N ARG A 316 -12.74 -0.74 -11.29
CA ARG A 316 -12.86 0.15 -12.46
C ARG A 316 -12.36 1.56 -12.17
N GLU A 317 -12.65 2.09 -10.98
CA GLU A 317 -12.11 3.37 -10.57
C GLU A 317 -10.58 3.29 -10.40
N ALA A 318 -10.04 2.28 -9.72
CA ALA A 318 -8.60 2.11 -9.55
C ALA A 318 -7.85 1.98 -10.88
N GLU A 319 -8.34 1.17 -11.81
CA GLU A 319 -7.74 0.99 -13.14
C GLU A 319 -7.64 2.31 -13.91
N ARG A 320 -8.66 3.17 -13.83
CA ARG A 320 -8.65 4.50 -14.47
C ARG A 320 -7.62 5.47 -13.87
N ALA A 321 -7.10 5.20 -12.67
CA ALA A 321 -6.09 6.04 -12.04
C ALA A 321 -4.66 5.61 -12.38
N ILE A 322 -4.46 4.52 -13.11
CA ILE A 322 -3.13 4.01 -13.48
C ILE A 322 -2.53 4.86 -14.61
N CYS A 323 -1.30 5.33 -14.41
CA CYS A 323 -0.50 5.90 -15.50
C CYS A 323 0.18 4.76 -16.28
N HIS A 324 -0.46 4.32 -17.37
CA HIS A 324 0.00 3.17 -18.15
C HIS A 324 1.38 3.38 -18.80
N GLU A 325 1.69 4.61 -19.25
CA GLU A 325 2.96 4.94 -19.89
C GLU A 325 4.15 4.69 -18.96
N ILE A 326 4.11 5.26 -17.75
CA ILE A 326 5.16 5.07 -16.73
C ILE A 326 5.22 3.60 -16.31
N SER A 327 4.08 3.01 -15.93
CA SER A 327 4.02 1.62 -15.46
C SER A 327 4.64 0.64 -16.48
N ARG A 328 4.38 0.86 -17.78
CA ARG A 328 4.93 0.03 -18.85
C ARG A 328 6.43 0.25 -19.06
N ALA A 329 6.89 1.50 -19.04
CA ALA A 329 8.30 1.81 -19.17
C ALA A 329 9.13 1.11 -18.07
N GLU A 330 8.65 1.16 -16.83
CA GLU A 330 9.29 0.48 -15.71
C GLU A 330 9.30 -1.05 -15.83
N LEU A 331 8.20 -1.62 -16.28
CA LEU A 331 8.04 -3.05 -16.46
C LEU A 331 8.95 -3.57 -17.57
N ASN A 332 9.02 -2.89 -18.71
CA ASN A 332 9.95 -3.21 -19.79
C ASN A 332 11.40 -3.11 -19.32
N TYR A 333 11.72 -2.08 -18.54
CA TYR A 333 13.06 -1.90 -17.97
C TYR A 333 13.45 -3.04 -17.02
N CYS A 334 12.54 -3.46 -16.12
CA CYS A 334 12.79 -4.55 -15.18
C CYS A 334 12.98 -5.91 -15.89
N ARG A 335 12.19 -6.18 -16.93
CA ARG A 335 12.32 -7.39 -17.75
C ARG A 335 13.68 -7.45 -18.44
N LEU A 336 14.12 -6.33 -19.02
CA LEU A 336 15.44 -6.21 -19.64
C LEU A 336 16.57 -6.54 -18.65
N LEU A 337 16.50 -6.02 -17.42
CA LEU A 337 17.49 -6.30 -16.37
C LEU A 337 17.55 -7.78 -15.96
N ARG A 338 16.44 -8.52 -16.07
CA ARG A 338 16.41 -9.96 -15.79
C ARG A 338 16.89 -10.83 -16.95
N GLY A 339 17.33 -10.21 -18.06
CA GLY A 339 17.70 -10.93 -19.27
C GLY A 339 16.48 -11.54 -19.98
N GLN A 340 15.26 -11.11 -19.64
CA GLN A 340 14.07 -11.42 -20.41
C GLN A 340 14.04 -10.46 -21.61
N VAL A 341 14.91 -10.72 -22.57
CA VAL A 341 14.86 -10.02 -23.86
C VAL A 341 13.66 -10.57 -24.62
N ASN A 342 12.87 -9.68 -25.22
CA ASN A 342 11.77 -10.06 -26.11
C ASN A 342 12.33 -10.63 -27.42
N ASP A 343 12.86 -11.85 -27.37
CA ASP A 343 13.37 -12.55 -28.55
C ASP A 343 12.22 -13.23 -29.31
N SER A 344 11.08 -13.47 -28.65
CA SER A 344 9.91 -14.06 -29.27
C SER A 344 9.15 -13.02 -30.09
N ILE A 345 8.92 -13.33 -31.38
CA ILE A 345 8.16 -12.51 -32.33
C ILE A 345 6.83 -12.04 -31.70
N LYS A 346 6.11 -12.96 -31.03
CA LYS A 346 4.83 -12.66 -30.38
C LYS A 346 4.93 -11.54 -29.33
N ASN A 347 6.01 -11.49 -28.56
CA ASN A 347 6.17 -10.52 -27.48
C ASN A 347 6.53 -9.15 -28.06
N VAL A 348 7.35 -9.12 -29.10
CA VAL A 348 7.69 -7.89 -29.83
C VAL A 348 6.44 -7.33 -30.50
N THR A 349 5.69 -8.16 -31.23
CA THR A 349 4.42 -7.77 -31.85
C THR A 349 3.40 -7.32 -30.81
N GLY A 350 3.30 -8.02 -29.66
CA GLY A 350 2.41 -7.62 -28.58
C GLY A 350 2.76 -6.26 -27.99
N ALA A 351 4.04 -6.01 -27.68
CA ALA A 351 4.50 -4.72 -27.19
C ALA A 351 4.24 -3.58 -28.21
N SER A 352 4.53 -3.82 -29.48
CA SER A 352 4.25 -2.86 -30.57
C SER A 352 2.75 -2.60 -30.74
N ALA A 353 1.90 -3.60 -30.56
CA ALA A 353 0.44 -3.44 -30.64
C ALA A 353 -0.06 -2.56 -29.50
N VAL A 354 0.47 -2.74 -28.29
CA VAL A 354 0.14 -1.90 -27.13
C VAL A 354 0.62 -0.46 -27.33
N GLU A 355 1.83 -0.26 -27.83
CA GLU A 355 2.36 1.08 -28.14
C GLU A 355 1.53 1.79 -29.21
N ALA A 356 1.14 1.05 -30.26
CA ALA A 356 0.24 1.55 -31.28
C ALA A 356 -1.12 1.92 -30.68
N ALA A 357 -1.66 1.13 -29.74
CA ALA A 357 -2.96 1.35 -29.13
C ALA A 357 -2.97 2.65 -28.34
N ASP A 358 -1.94 2.89 -27.55
CA ASP A 358 -1.81 4.11 -26.76
C ASP A 358 -1.57 5.33 -27.66
N SER A 359 -0.68 5.21 -28.64
CA SER A 359 -0.36 6.29 -29.60
C SER A 359 -1.57 6.72 -30.42
N CYS A 360 -2.43 5.77 -30.80
CA CYS A 360 -3.67 6.09 -31.51
C CYS A 360 -4.88 6.19 -30.57
N SER A 361 -4.75 6.10 -29.24
CA SER A 361 -5.89 6.08 -28.32
C SER A 361 -7.01 5.12 -28.77
N ALA A 362 -6.62 3.88 -29.10
CA ALA A 362 -7.55 2.84 -29.49
C ALA A 362 -8.51 2.49 -28.33
N SER A 363 -9.75 2.14 -28.64
CA SER A 363 -10.71 1.70 -27.63
C SER A 363 -10.52 0.24 -27.22
N ALA A 364 -9.98 -0.60 -28.12
CA ALA A 364 -9.72 -2.01 -27.85
C ALA A 364 -8.63 -2.62 -28.76
N ILE A 365 -7.99 -3.67 -28.27
CA ILE A 365 -7.09 -4.56 -29.02
C ILE A 365 -7.77 -5.91 -29.22
N PHE A 366 -8.03 -6.30 -30.46
CA PHE A 366 -8.54 -7.63 -30.83
C PHE A 366 -7.36 -8.53 -31.18
N VAL A 367 -7.27 -9.69 -30.55
CA VAL A 367 -6.19 -10.65 -30.79
C VAL A 367 -6.75 -12.04 -31.03
N ILE A 368 -6.43 -12.63 -32.18
CA ILE A 368 -6.72 -14.04 -32.42
C ILE A 368 -5.68 -14.88 -31.70
N THR A 369 -6.14 -15.83 -30.90
CA THR A 369 -5.25 -16.73 -30.15
C THR A 369 -5.78 -18.15 -30.07
N THR A 370 -4.89 -19.12 -30.29
CA THR A 370 -5.19 -20.55 -30.16
C THR A 370 -4.70 -21.15 -28.85
N THR A 371 -3.68 -20.55 -28.23
CA THR A 371 -3.07 -21.05 -26.98
C THR A 371 -3.20 -20.07 -25.81
N GLY A 372 -3.73 -18.87 -26.06
CA GLY A 372 -3.75 -17.76 -25.09
C GLY A 372 -2.46 -16.94 -25.07
N ALA A 373 -1.31 -17.51 -25.47
CA ALA A 373 0.00 -16.91 -25.26
C ALA A 373 0.17 -15.48 -25.82
N SER A 374 -0.29 -15.22 -27.05
CA SER A 374 -0.19 -13.88 -27.65
C SER A 374 -1.08 -12.86 -26.94
N ALA A 375 -2.28 -13.27 -26.54
CA ALA A 375 -3.22 -12.42 -25.85
C ALA A 375 -2.75 -12.09 -24.42
N ILE A 376 -2.18 -13.07 -23.73
CA ILE A 376 -1.53 -12.90 -22.42
C ILE A 376 -0.34 -11.97 -22.52
N SER A 377 0.51 -12.12 -23.54
CA SER A 377 1.67 -11.23 -23.74
C SER A 377 1.26 -9.76 -23.94
N ILE A 378 0.15 -9.53 -24.66
CA ILE A 378 -0.42 -8.18 -24.83
C ILE A 378 -0.96 -7.68 -23.48
N ALA A 379 -1.78 -8.47 -22.78
CA ALA A 379 -2.36 -8.09 -21.49
C ALA A 379 -1.30 -7.79 -20.42
N MET A 380 -0.23 -8.61 -20.34
CA MET A 380 0.90 -8.41 -19.41
C MET A 380 1.79 -7.23 -19.79
N SER A 381 1.65 -6.67 -20.98
CA SER A 381 2.25 -5.37 -21.35
C SER A 381 1.40 -4.18 -20.88
N ARG A 382 0.29 -4.45 -20.19
CA ARG A 382 -0.61 -3.48 -19.52
C ARG A 382 -1.07 -2.34 -20.45
N PRO A 383 -1.82 -2.64 -21.53
CA PRO A 383 -2.40 -1.61 -22.39
C PRO A 383 -3.38 -0.70 -21.63
N SER A 384 -3.57 0.52 -22.14
CA SER A 384 -4.55 1.47 -21.60
C SER A 384 -6.01 1.12 -21.98
N CYS A 385 -6.19 0.20 -22.93
CA CYS A 385 -7.47 -0.28 -23.42
C CYS A 385 -7.67 -1.77 -23.16
N ILE A 386 -8.91 -2.24 -23.33
CA ILE A 386 -9.27 -3.64 -23.15
C ILE A 386 -8.67 -4.52 -24.27
N VAL A 387 -8.37 -5.77 -23.94
CA VAL A 387 -7.88 -6.76 -24.90
C VAL A 387 -8.94 -7.83 -25.11
N ILE A 388 -9.43 -7.98 -26.34
CA ILE A 388 -10.39 -9.00 -26.73
C ILE A 388 -9.65 -10.21 -27.28
N ALA A 389 -9.60 -11.29 -26.51
CA ALA A 389 -8.97 -12.54 -26.91
C ALA A 389 -9.96 -13.43 -27.67
N ILE A 390 -9.84 -13.46 -29.00
CA ILE A 390 -10.69 -14.26 -29.88
C ILE A 390 -10.12 -15.67 -29.95
N THR A 391 -10.90 -16.66 -29.51
CA THR A 391 -10.48 -18.06 -29.55
C THR A 391 -11.65 -18.99 -29.88
N VAL A 392 -11.33 -20.22 -30.28
CA VAL A 392 -12.29 -21.30 -30.51
C VAL A 392 -12.20 -22.39 -29.44
N ASP A 393 -11.21 -22.30 -28.54
CA ASP A 393 -11.02 -23.24 -27.45
C ASP A 393 -11.55 -22.64 -26.14
N ILE A 394 -12.55 -23.30 -25.57
CA ILE A 394 -13.19 -22.88 -24.32
C ILE A 394 -12.22 -22.92 -23.13
N ALA A 395 -11.26 -23.86 -23.09
CA ALA A 395 -10.29 -23.94 -22.01
C ALA A 395 -9.32 -22.75 -22.03
N VAL A 396 -8.92 -22.33 -23.22
CA VAL A 396 -8.10 -21.11 -23.42
C VAL A 396 -8.90 -19.87 -23.05
N ALA A 397 -10.17 -19.81 -23.46
CA ALA A 397 -11.06 -18.70 -23.13
C ALA A 397 -11.21 -18.53 -21.61
N ARG A 398 -11.44 -19.61 -20.86
CA ARG A 398 -11.51 -19.58 -19.39
C ARG A 398 -10.18 -19.24 -18.73
N TYR A 399 -9.06 -19.71 -19.29
CA TYR A 399 -7.74 -19.36 -18.78
C TYR A 399 -7.45 -17.85 -18.89
N CYS A 400 -7.88 -17.21 -19.98
CA CYS A 400 -7.73 -15.77 -20.17
C CYS A 400 -8.38 -14.93 -19.06
N LEU A 401 -9.42 -15.44 -18.39
CA LEU A 401 -10.08 -14.74 -17.27
C LEU A 401 -9.17 -14.52 -16.04
N ALA A 402 -8.02 -15.20 -15.97
CA ALA A 402 -7.05 -14.99 -14.90
C ALA A 402 -6.18 -13.73 -15.07
N TYR A 403 -6.26 -13.03 -16.20
CA TYR A 403 -5.41 -11.89 -16.51
C TYR A 403 -6.23 -10.61 -16.59
N ARG A 404 -5.76 -9.56 -15.89
CA ARG A 404 -6.45 -8.26 -15.89
C ARG A 404 -6.50 -7.65 -17.29
N GLY A 405 -7.67 -7.10 -17.63
CA GLY A 405 -7.94 -6.41 -18.90
C GLY A 405 -8.10 -7.34 -20.10
N LEU A 406 -8.07 -8.67 -19.90
CA LEU A 406 -8.22 -9.66 -20.94
C LEU A 406 -9.65 -10.24 -20.96
N HIS A 407 -10.39 -9.93 -22.03
CA HIS A 407 -11.77 -10.37 -22.23
C HIS A 407 -11.82 -11.45 -23.30
N PRO A 408 -12.08 -12.72 -22.95
CA PRO A 408 -12.20 -13.78 -23.94
C PRO A 408 -13.50 -13.66 -24.73
N TYR A 409 -13.42 -13.87 -26.04
CA TYR A 409 -14.56 -14.07 -26.93
C TYR A 409 -14.44 -15.46 -27.56
N LEU A 410 -15.37 -16.35 -27.22
CA LEU A 410 -15.44 -17.70 -27.77
C LEU A 410 -16.22 -17.67 -29.07
N TYR A 411 -15.53 -17.86 -30.20
CA TYR A 411 -16.18 -17.94 -31.50
C TYR A 411 -16.74 -19.34 -31.76
N VAL A 412 -18.06 -19.42 -31.91
CA VAL A 412 -18.80 -20.64 -32.27
C VAL A 412 -19.41 -20.43 -33.65
N GLY A 413 -18.66 -20.68 -34.73
CA GLY A 413 -19.14 -20.41 -36.09
C GLY A 413 -20.35 -21.27 -36.52
N GLU A 414 -21.12 -20.82 -37.53
CA GLU A 414 -22.31 -21.50 -38.09
C GLU A 414 -22.03 -22.89 -38.74
N GLY A 415 -20.78 -23.36 -38.76
CA GLY A 415 -20.39 -24.68 -39.28
C GLY A 415 -19.74 -25.63 -38.27
N VAL A 416 -19.60 -25.23 -37.00
CA VAL A 416 -18.89 -26.03 -35.96
C VAL A 416 -19.84 -26.93 -35.15
N PHE A 417 -21.16 -26.84 -35.39
CA PHE A 417 -22.20 -27.62 -34.70
C PHE A 417 -22.10 -29.16 -34.90
N CYS A 418 -21.25 -29.65 -35.80
CA CYS A 418 -21.14 -31.08 -36.11
C CYS A 418 -20.10 -31.88 -35.32
N CYS A 419 -19.21 -31.27 -34.51
CA CYS A 419 -18.09 -32.02 -33.91
C CYS A 419 -18.14 -32.21 -32.39
N LEU A 420 -19.13 -31.66 -31.68
CA LEU A 420 -19.24 -31.77 -30.21
C LEU A 420 -20.36 -32.70 -29.72
N LEU A 421 -21.15 -33.29 -30.63
CA LEU A 421 -22.16 -34.31 -30.32
C LEU A 421 -21.76 -35.66 -30.93
N ASP A 422 -20.76 -36.31 -30.34
CA ASP A 422 -20.68 -37.77 -30.41
C ASP A 422 -21.72 -38.32 -29.41
N ILE A 423 -22.99 -38.36 -29.85
CA ILE A 423 -24.04 -39.34 -29.54
C ILE A 423 -25.36 -38.80 -30.13
N ALA A 424 -25.90 -39.55 -31.08
CA ALA A 424 -27.21 -39.41 -31.72
C ALA A 424 -27.40 -38.19 -32.64
N TRP A 425 -27.35 -38.41 -33.96
CA TRP A 425 -28.44 -38.05 -34.90
C TRP A 425 -28.08 -38.60 -36.30
N ARG A 426 -28.58 -39.79 -36.62
CA ARG A 426 -28.68 -40.29 -38.01
C ARG A 426 -29.90 -39.63 -38.67
N HIS A 427 -29.71 -39.18 -39.91
CA HIS A 427 -30.72 -38.66 -40.85
C HIS A 427 -31.16 -37.18 -40.71
N ARG A 428 -30.41 -36.29 -41.36
CA ARG A 428 -30.91 -35.43 -42.46
C ARG A 428 -29.76 -34.68 -43.12
N HIS A 429 -29.66 -34.79 -44.45
CA HIS A 429 -28.75 -34.00 -45.26
C HIS A 429 -29.20 -32.54 -45.28
N VAL A 430 -28.42 -31.65 -44.66
CA VAL A 430 -28.37 -30.23 -45.01
C VAL A 430 -26.88 -29.93 -45.24
N GLY A 431 -26.53 -29.59 -46.47
CA GLY A 431 -25.16 -29.27 -46.85
C GLY A 431 -24.74 -27.96 -46.20
N CYS A 432 -23.64 -28.00 -45.46
CA CYS A 432 -22.93 -26.81 -45.00
C CYS A 432 -21.49 -26.95 -45.52
N GLU A 433 -21.10 -26.10 -46.47
CA GLU A 433 -19.76 -26.05 -47.02
C GLU A 433 -18.80 -25.56 -45.92
N ARG A 434 -17.76 -26.34 -45.62
CA ARG A 434 -16.64 -25.84 -44.79
C ARG A 434 -16.01 -24.65 -45.53
N VAL A 435 -15.92 -23.49 -44.88
CA VAL A 435 -15.10 -22.37 -45.36
C VAL A 435 -13.68 -22.90 -45.60
N THR A 436 -13.28 -22.97 -46.87
CA THR A 436 -12.01 -23.60 -47.32
C THR A 436 -10.82 -22.64 -47.23
N GLU A 437 -11.05 -21.33 -47.15
CA GLU A 437 -10.00 -20.32 -47.00
C GLU A 437 -9.85 -19.84 -45.54
N TRP A 438 -8.67 -20.06 -44.98
CA TRP A 438 -8.30 -19.60 -43.63
C TRP A 438 -8.43 -18.08 -43.45
N CYS A 439 -8.19 -17.30 -44.50
CA CYS A 439 -8.34 -15.85 -44.51
C CYS A 439 -9.77 -15.40 -44.19
N GLU A 440 -10.77 -16.07 -44.78
CA GLU A 440 -12.18 -15.76 -44.58
C GLU A 440 -12.66 -16.15 -43.17
N ASP A 441 -12.18 -17.27 -42.63
CA ASP A 441 -12.43 -17.68 -41.25
C ASP A 441 -11.87 -16.67 -40.23
N VAL A 442 -10.67 -16.15 -40.45
CA VAL A 442 -10.06 -15.10 -39.62
C VAL A 442 -10.90 -13.81 -39.65
N ASP A 443 -11.28 -13.35 -40.84
CA ASP A 443 -12.11 -12.16 -41.01
C ASP A 443 -13.49 -12.33 -40.34
N ASN A 444 -14.13 -13.51 -40.48
CA ASN A 444 -15.41 -13.80 -39.86
C ASN A 444 -15.34 -13.76 -38.33
N ARG A 445 -14.28 -14.33 -37.74
CA ARG A 445 -14.04 -14.31 -36.29
C ARG A 445 -13.89 -12.89 -35.74
N ILE A 446 -13.11 -12.06 -36.44
CA ILE A 446 -12.85 -10.68 -36.01
C ILE A 446 -14.12 -9.84 -36.15
N ASN A 447 -14.83 -9.96 -37.26
CA ASN A 447 -16.10 -9.24 -37.45
C ASN A 447 -17.15 -9.65 -36.42
N ALA A 448 -17.27 -10.94 -36.09
CA ALA A 448 -18.18 -11.40 -35.04
C ALA A 448 -17.80 -10.85 -33.65
N ALA A 449 -16.50 -10.80 -33.33
CA ALA A 449 -16.04 -10.18 -32.09
C ALA A 449 -16.31 -8.67 -32.04
N ILE A 450 -16.15 -7.96 -33.17
CA ILE A 450 -16.47 -6.53 -33.28
C ILE A 450 -17.96 -6.28 -33.10
N GLU A 451 -18.81 -7.11 -33.70
CA GLU A 451 -20.26 -7.01 -33.55
C GLU A 451 -20.70 -7.27 -32.11
N HIS A 452 -20.16 -8.31 -31.47
CA HIS A 452 -20.41 -8.60 -30.05
C HIS A 452 -19.95 -7.46 -29.13
N THR A 453 -18.77 -6.87 -29.38
CA THR A 453 -18.26 -5.73 -28.59
C THR A 453 -19.04 -4.44 -28.83
N ARG A 454 -19.63 -4.25 -30.01
CA ARG A 454 -20.59 -3.16 -30.27
C ARG A 454 -21.89 -3.37 -29.51
N HIS A 455 -22.44 -4.59 -29.50
CA HIS A 455 -23.65 -4.91 -28.75
C HIS A 455 -23.51 -4.73 -27.24
N THR A 456 -22.36 -5.09 -26.69
CA THR A 456 -22.04 -4.89 -25.27
C THR A 456 -21.64 -3.45 -24.93
N GLY A 457 -21.49 -2.58 -25.94
CA GLY A 457 -21.16 -1.16 -25.77
C GLY A 457 -19.69 -0.87 -25.44
N LEU A 458 -18.81 -1.87 -25.58
CA LEU A 458 -17.37 -1.74 -25.35
C LEU A 458 -16.68 -0.92 -26.44
N VAL A 459 -17.19 -0.97 -27.67
CA VAL A 459 -16.64 -0.23 -28.82
C VAL A 459 -17.78 0.45 -29.59
N LYS A 460 -17.55 1.67 -30.09
CA LYS A 460 -18.54 2.48 -30.82
C LYS A 460 -18.10 2.82 -32.24
N GLY A 461 -19.04 3.24 -33.08
CA GLY A 461 -18.73 3.78 -34.40
C GLY A 461 -17.89 5.06 -34.27
N GLY A 462 -16.80 5.14 -35.03
CA GLY A 462 -15.80 6.21 -34.96
C GLY A 462 -14.57 5.86 -34.11
N ASP A 463 -14.60 4.78 -33.33
CA ASP A 463 -13.46 4.36 -32.53
C ASP A 463 -12.34 3.77 -33.39
N ARG A 464 -11.10 3.93 -32.90
CA ARG A 464 -9.93 3.24 -33.46
C ARG A 464 -9.73 1.93 -32.72
N ILE A 465 -9.47 0.87 -33.46
CA ILE A 465 -9.20 -0.47 -32.91
C ILE A 465 -7.90 -1.01 -33.47
N ILE A 466 -7.27 -1.88 -32.70
CA ILE A 466 -6.08 -2.62 -33.16
C ILE A 466 -6.43 -4.08 -33.30
N VAL A 467 -6.02 -4.69 -34.40
CA VAL A 467 -6.19 -6.12 -34.64
C VAL A 467 -4.82 -6.76 -34.76
N VAL A 468 -4.59 -7.78 -33.96
CA VAL A 468 -3.35 -8.57 -33.92
C VAL A 468 -3.63 -9.99 -34.40
N THR A 469 -2.94 -10.38 -35.48
CA THR A 469 -3.10 -11.69 -36.11
C THR A 469 -1.74 -12.32 -36.44
N GLY A 470 -1.74 -13.61 -36.77
CA GLY A 470 -0.59 -14.24 -37.41
C GLY A 470 -0.71 -14.16 -38.94
N SER A 471 0.40 -14.19 -39.65
CA SER A 471 0.42 -14.20 -41.12
C SER A 471 0.19 -15.59 -41.73
N VAL A 472 0.13 -16.64 -40.91
CA VAL A 472 -0.07 -18.04 -41.32
C VAL A 472 -0.91 -18.79 -40.28
N SER A 473 -1.55 -19.87 -40.71
CA SER A 473 -2.47 -20.70 -39.91
C SER A 473 -1.82 -21.53 -38.79
N THR A 474 -0.49 -21.48 -38.64
CA THR A 474 0.24 -22.21 -37.60
C THR A 474 0.27 -21.45 -36.27
N SER A 475 0.30 -22.15 -35.14
CA SER A 475 0.48 -21.51 -33.83
C SER A 475 1.84 -20.80 -33.72
N GLY A 476 1.89 -19.71 -32.95
CA GLY A 476 3.13 -18.94 -32.72
C GLY A 476 3.53 -17.99 -33.86
N SER A 477 2.67 -17.80 -34.86
CA SER A 477 2.92 -16.93 -36.02
C SER A 477 2.47 -15.48 -35.83
N THR A 478 2.10 -15.04 -34.61
CA THR A 478 1.59 -13.68 -34.35
C THR A 478 2.63 -12.62 -34.69
N ASN A 479 2.46 -11.94 -35.82
CA ASN A 479 3.43 -11.01 -36.39
C ASN A 479 2.79 -9.81 -37.11
N THR A 480 1.47 -9.73 -37.19
CA THR A 480 0.77 -8.68 -37.95
C THR A 480 -0.07 -7.80 -37.01
N ILE A 481 0.01 -6.48 -37.22
CA ILE A 481 -0.77 -5.46 -36.51
C ILE A 481 -1.51 -4.64 -37.56
N HIS A 482 -2.83 -4.55 -37.43
CA HIS A 482 -3.66 -3.66 -38.24
C HIS A 482 -4.32 -2.62 -37.34
N ILE A 483 -4.34 -1.37 -37.81
CA ILE A 483 -5.01 -0.26 -37.13
C ILE A 483 -6.20 0.14 -38.00
N PHE A 484 -7.40 0.04 -37.44
CA PHE A 484 -8.64 0.38 -38.15
C PHE A 484 -9.40 1.47 -37.43
N THR A 485 -10.15 2.27 -38.18
CA THR A 485 -11.20 3.15 -37.65
C THR A 485 -12.54 2.53 -38.03
N LEU A 486 -13.42 2.33 -37.05
CA LEU A 486 -14.71 1.70 -37.29
C LEU A 486 -15.69 2.69 -37.93
N GLU A 487 -16.02 2.50 -39.21
CA GLU A 487 -16.97 3.36 -39.94
C GLU A 487 -18.41 2.85 -39.82
N GLY A 488 -19.34 3.65 -39.28
CA GLY A 488 -20.80 3.35 -39.25
C GLY A 488 -21.22 2.05 -38.53
N GLU A 489 -22.54 1.81 -38.43
CA GLU A 489 -23.11 0.69 -37.66
C GLU A 489 -22.88 -0.71 -38.28
N HIS A 490 -22.53 -0.81 -39.58
CA HIS A 490 -22.51 -2.09 -40.32
C HIS A 490 -21.29 -2.33 -41.25
N SER A 491 -20.14 -1.69 -41.03
CA SER A 491 -18.92 -2.01 -41.79
C SER A 491 -18.35 -3.39 -41.41
N LYS A 492 -18.22 -4.30 -42.39
CA LYS A 492 -17.43 -5.54 -42.26
C LYS A 492 -15.99 -5.26 -42.68
N LEU A 493 -15.03 -5.60 -41.82
CA LEU A 493 -13.60 -5.48 -42.12
C LEU A 493 -13.12 -6.70 -42.90
N ARG A 494 -12.33 -6.47 -43.95
CA ARG A 494 -11.47 -7.50 -44.57
C ARG A 494 -10.04 -7.27 -44.14
N ILE A 495 -9.41 -8.27 -43.53
CA ILE A 495 -8.13 -8.13 -42.85
C ILE A 495 -7.08 -8.98 -43.55
N VAL A 496 -7.47 -10.14 -44.07
CA VAL A 496 -6.57 -11.05 -44.80
C VAL A 496 -7.00 -11.16 -46.27
N GLY A 497 -6.15 -10.69 -47.20
CA GLY A 497 -6.39 -10.81 -48.64
C GLY A 497 -6.40 -12.26 -49.11
N SER A 498 -7.24 -12.59 -50.10
CA SER A 498 -7.26 -13.93 -50.69
C SER A 498 -5.91 -14.25 -51.35
N SER A 499 -5.53 -15.54 -51.37
CA SER A 499 -4.30 -16.02 -52.03
C SER A 499 -4.16 -15.57 -53.50
N HIS A 500 -5.27 -15.23 -54.15
CA HIS A 500 -5.30 -14.76 -55.53
C HIS A 500 -4.81 -13.32 -55.71
N GLU A 501 -4.99 -12.44 -54.73
CA GLU A 501 -4.61 -11.02 -54.82
C GLU A 501 -3.12 -10.77 -54.49
N LEU A 502 -2.54 -11.58 -53.60
CA LEU A 502 -1.10 -11.54 -53.27
C LEU A 502 -0.21 -11.96 -54.45
N SER A 503 -0.75 -12.71 -55.42
CA SER A 503 -0.04 -13.10 -56.63
C SER A 503 0.12 -11.97 -57.68
N GLN A 504 -0.54 -10.83 -57.48
CA GLN A 504 -0.45 -9.67 -58.38
C GLN A 504 0.45 -8.55 -57.86
N VAL A 505 1.00 -8.67 -56.65
CA VAL A 505 2.05 -7.76 -56.16
C VAL A 505 3.38 -8.30 -56.67
N GLY A 506 3.78 -7.77 -57.83
CA GLY A 506 5.00 -8.18 -58.54
C GLY A 506 6.22 -8.25 -57.65
N SER A 507 7.00 -9.32 -57.81
CA SER A 507 8.38 -9.39 -57.36
C SER A 507 9.20 -8.26 -58.01
N PRO A 508 10.01 -7.57 -57.22
CA PRO A 508 11.41 -7.44 -57.59
C PRO A 508 12.31 -7.91 -56.44
N TRP A 509 13.54 -8.26 -56.78
CA TRP A 509 14.63 -8.69 -55.90
C TRP A 509 14.71 -10.21 -55.65
N SER A 510 15.19 -10.88 -56.69
CA SER A 510 16.12 -12.00 -56.53
C SER A 510 17.37 -11.51 -55.77
N MET A 511 17.65 -12.07 -54.60
CA MET A 511 18.97 -11.99 -53.99
C MET A 511 19.52 -13.40 -53.81
N GLU A 512 20.70 -13.58 -54.40
CA GLU A 512 21.49 -14.80 -54.40
C GLU A 512 21.85 -15.22 -52.98
N ASN A 513 21.71 -16.52 -52.72
CA ASN A 513 22.25 -17.18 -51.55
C ASN A 513 23.77 -17.02 -51.50
N THR A 514 24.26 -16.24 -50.54
CA THR A 514 25.62 -16.39 -50.01
C THR A 514 25.53 -16.65 -48.50
N ALA A 515 25.54 -17.93 -48.15
CA ALA A 515 25.74 -18.37 -46.78
C ALA A 515 27.20 -18.10 -46.38
N VAL A 516 27.43 -17.06 -45.58
CA VAL A 516 28.69 -16.85 -44.89
C VAL A 516 28.49 -17.28 -43.44
N ALA A 517 29.01 -18.46 -43.12
CA ALA A 517 29.12 -18.95 -41.76
C ALA A 517 30.22 -18.18 -41.02
N PHE A 518 29.89 -17.57 -39.89
CA PHE A 518 30.87 -17.13 -38.90
C PHE A 518 30.69 -17.91 -37.58
N PRO A 519 31.79 -18.32 -36.93
CA PRO A 519 31.77 -19.27 -35.82
C PRO A 519 31.41 -18.60 -34.49
N PHE A 520 30.57 -19.27 -33.71
CA PHE A 520 30.38 -19.01 -32.28
C PHE A 520 31.66 -19.36 -31.50
N PRO A 521 32.11 -18.52 -30.55
CA PRO A 521 33.02 -18.96 -29.51
C PRO A 521 32.26 -19.78 -28.47
N SER A 522 32.74 -21.00 -28.26
CA SER A 522 32.36 -21.93 -27.21
C SER A 522 32.43 -21.30 -25.81
N ALA A 523 31.42 -21.59 -25.01
CA ALA A 523 31.36 -21.31 -23.59
C ALA A 523 32.60 -21.83 -22.85
N VAL A 524 33.32 -20.91 -22.19
CA VAL A 524 34.35 -21.23 -21.20
C VAL A 524 33.67 -21.27 -19.84
N GLY A 525 33.77 -22.43 -19.18
CA GLY A 525 33.27 -22.65 -17.83
C GLY A 525 33.94 -21.71 -16.82
N ALA A 526 33.10 -21.12 -15.97
CA ALA A 526 33.55 -20.44 -14.76
C ALA A 526 32.85 -21.06 -13.55
N SER A 527 33.59 -21.95 -12.88
CA SER A 527 33.37 -22.37 -11.50
C SER A 527 33.11 -21.14 -10.63
N ARG A 528 31.98 -21.12 -9.91
CA ARG A 528 31.75 -20.18 -8.79
C ARG A 528 31.65 -20.94 -7.49
N THR A 529 32.74 -20.81 -6.75
CA THR A 529 32.95 -21.18 -5.35
C THR A 529 31.84 -20.67 -4.44
N ARG A 530 31.31 -21.58 -3.60
CA ARG A 530 30.54 -21.25 -2.39
C ARG A 530 31.43 -20.43 -1.45
N GLN A 531 31.10 -19.17 -1.24
CA GLN A 531 31.53 -18.44 -0.05
C GLN A 531 30.37 -18.39 0.93
N ALA A 532 30.57 -19.01 2.08
CA ALA A 532 29.79 -18.76 3.27
C ALA A 532 29.96 -17.29 3.67
N HIS A 533 28.87 -16.57 3.83
CA HIS A 533 28.88 -15.24 4.45
C HIS A 533 28.37 -15.37 5.88
N GLY A 534 29.30 -15.14 6.80
CA GLY A 534 29.03 -14.93 8.21
C GLY A 534 28.20 -13.66 8.45
N ALA A 535 27.70 -13.56 9.68
CA ALA A 535 26.85 -12.48 10.16
C ALA A 535 27.32 -11.09 9.70
N GLY A 536 26.51 -10.44 8.85
CA GLY A 536 26.77 -9.10 8.35
C GLY A 536 26.38 -8.01 9.35
N PRO A 537 26.99 -6.81 9.28
CA PRO A 537 26.66 -5.67 10.13
C PRO A 537 25.24 -5.15 9.81
N ARG A 538 24.54 -4.66 10.83
CA ARG A 538 23.25 -3.97 10.68
C ARG A 538 23.43 -2.69 9.85
N TYR A 539 22.97 -2.69 8.60
CA TYR A 539 22.88 -1.47 7.78
C TYR A 539 21.41 -1.08 7.54
N SER A 540 21.13 0.13 8.00
CA SER A 540 19.96 0.96 7.76
C SER A 540 19.89 1.42 6.29
N VAL A 541 18.68 1.48 5.75
CA VAL A 541 18.32 1.83 4.36
C VAL A 541 18.65 0.71 3.38
N MET A 542 17.60 0.26 2.69
CA MET A 542 17.58 -0.76 1.65
C MET A 542 18.62 -0.44 0.55
N LEU A 543 19.84 -0.93 0.73
CA LEU A 543 20.91 -0.86 -0.25
C LEU A 543 21.31 -2.28 -0.60
N SER A 544 20.54 -2.90 -1.49
CA SER A 544 21.15 -3.82 -2.44
C SER A 544 22.34 -3.08 -3.09
N ARG A 545 23.46 -3.76 -3.38
CA ARG A 545 24.71 -3.14 -3.88
C ARG A 545 24.54 -2.27 -5.14
N ALA A 546 23.39 -2.31 -5.81
CA ALA A 546 23.03 -1.42 -6.91
C ALA A 546 21.79 -0.57 -6.56
N ARG A 547 21.86 0.74 -6.84
CA ARG A 547 20.73 1.68 -6.71
C ARG A 547 19.60 1.25 -7.66
N PRO A 548 18.34 1.10 -7.20
CA PRO A 548 17.22 0.82 -8.10
C PRO A 548 16.99 2.01 -9.04
N LEU A 549 16.60 1.71 -10.28
CA LEU A 549 16.42 2.68 -11.36
C LEU A 549 14.95 2.90 -11.74
N SER A 550 14.03 2.09 -11.23
CA SER A 550 12.58 2.25 -11.35
C SER A 550 11.85 1.87 -10.06
N HIS A 551 10.61 2.37 -9.88
CA HIS A 551 9.73 2.05 -8.77
C HIS A 551 9.44 0.55 -8.67
N LEU A 552 9.17 -0.09 -9.81
CA LEU A 552 8.94 -1.55 -9.84
C LEU A 552 10.18 -2.34 -9.40
N GLN A 553 11.39 -1.91 -9.80
CA GLN A 553 12.63 -2.55 -9.35
C GLN A 553 12.84 -2.36 -7.84
N HIS A 554 12.57 -1.15 -7.33
CA HIS A 554 12.58 -0.87 -5.89
C HIS A 554 11.60 -1.77 -5.13
N THR A 555 10.38 -1.90 -5.64
CA THR A 555 9.34 -2.79 -5.08
C THR A 555 9.79 -4.25 -5.04
N CYS A 556 10.44 -4.74 -6.10
CA CYS A 556 11.02 -6.09 -6.13
C CYS A 556 12.19 -6.29 -5.15
N ASN A 557 12.85 -5.21 -4.75
CA ASN A 557 13.99 -5.20 -3.83
C ASN A 557 13.57 -5.00 -2.36
N LEU A 558 12.26 -4.86 -2.09
CA LEU A 558 11.77 -4.71 -0.72
C LEU A 558 12.17 -5.90 0.15
N ASP A 559 12.97 -5.65 1.18
CA ASP A 559 13.37 -6.66 2.16
C ASP A 559 12.34 -6.76 3.29
N VAL A 560 11.63 -7.89 3.34
CA VAL A 560 10.58 -8.18 4.32
C VAL A 560 11.15 -8.39 5.73
N ASP A 561 12.33 -8.98 5.85
CA ASP A 561 12.91 -9.38 7.13
C ASP A 561 13.70 -8.23 7.78
N GLN A 562 13.96 -7.15 7.03
CA GLN A 562 14.57 -5.93 7.56
C GLN A 562 13.76 -5.35 8.73
N VAL A 563 14.46 -4.83 9.73
CA VAL A 563 13.86 -4.17 10.90
C VAL A 563 13.83 -2.66 10.62
N ALA A 564 12.70 -2.03 10.91
CA ALA A 564 12.54 -0.59 10.90
C ALA A 564 13.57 0.16 11.80
N ASP A 565 13.89 1.39 11.42
CA ASP A 565 14.82 2.23 12.17
C ASP A 565 14.19 2.79 13.44
N ASN A 566 15.02 3.16 14.41
CA ASN A 566 14.56 3.72 15.67
C ASN A 566 13.81 5.05 15.50
N VAL A 567 14.06 5.79 14.41
CA VAL A 567 13.54 7.14 14.22
C VAL A 567 12.51 7.17 13.12
N ARG A 568 11.32 7.68 13.48
CA ARG A 568 10.19 7.91 12.59
C ARG A 568 10.24 9.33 12.02
N GLN A 569 9.89 9.47 10.74
CA GLN A 569 9.82 10.76 10.05
C GLN A 569 8.40 11.35 10.05
N THR A 570 7.37 10.54 9.89
CA THR A 570 5.97 10.95 9.77
C THR A 570 5.45 11.49 11.10
N THR A 571 4.67 12.55 11.07
CA THR A 571 4.14 13.15 12.29
C THR A 571 2.89 12.42 12.78
N ILE A 572 2.81 12.10 14.08
CA ILE A 572 1.59 11.58 14.71
C ILE A 572 0.96 12.68 15.55
N VAL A 573 -0.30 12.97 15.22
CA VAL A 573 -1.16 13.89 15.95
C VAL A 573 -2.20 13.09 16.74
N CYS A 574 -2.35 13.35 18.03
CA CYS A 574 -3.33 12.64 18.87
C CYS A 574 -4.36 13.60 19.44
N THR A 575 -5.64 13.29 19.24
CA THR A 575 -6.74 14.05 19.83
C THR A 575 -6.83 13.78 21.34
N LEU A 576 -6.81 14.85 22.13
CA LEU A 576 -6.82 14.82 23.60
C LEU A 576 -7.98 13.99 24.14
N GLY A 577 -7.64 12.98 24.95
CA GLY A 577 -8.59 12.07 25.57
C GLY A 577 -8.74 12.28 27.07
N LYS A 578 -9.88 11.81 27.60
CA LYS A 578 -10.14 11.85 29.05
C LYS A 578 -9.15 11.00 29.85
N SER A 579 -8.65 9.91 29.24
CA SER A 579 -7.78 8.92 29.87
C SER A 579 -6.34 9.41 30.10
N TRP A 580 -5.88 10.42 29.36
CA TRP A 580 -4.47 10.84 29.38
C TRP A 580 -4.26 12.36 29.48
N LYS A 581 -5.28 13.14 29.88
CA LYS A 581 -5.17 14.60 30.11
C LYS A 581 -4.23 15.03 31.26
N THR A 582 -3.65 14.07 31.99
CA THR A 582 -2.69 14.35 33.08
C THR A 582 -1.28 14.49 32.52
N LYS A 583 -0.39 15.14 33.28
CA LYS A 583 1.03 15.29 32.91
C LYS A 583 1.71 13.96 32.59
N GLU A 584 1.50 12.94 33.43
CA GLU A 584 2.02 11.58 33.20
C GLU A 584 1.41 10.91 31.95
N GLY A 585 0.12 11.14 31.71
CA GLY A 585 -0.57 10.63 30.52
C GLY A 585 0.01 11.22 29.24
N ILE A 586 0.23 12.53 29.21
CA ILE A 586 0.87 13.22 28.08
C ILE A 586 2.28 12.65 27.84
N LEU A 587 3.07 12.43 28.89
CA LEU A 587 4.42 11.87 28.77
C LEU A 587 4.39 10.46 28.17
N LYS A 588 3.48 9.60 28.63
CA LYS A 588 3.27 8.25 28.06
C LYS A 588 2.90 8.30 26.58
N MET A 589 2.04 9.25 26.17
CA MET A 589 1.67 9.43 24.77
C MET A 589 2.85 9.92 23.92
N MET A 590 3.69 10.81 24.46
CA MET A 590 4.93 11.23 23.80
C MET A 590 5.91 10.07 23.63
N ASP A 591 6.09 9.24 24.66
CA ASP A 591 6.95 8.06 24.62
C ASP A 591 6.42 6.98 23.67
N ALA A 592 5.10 6.89 23.48
CA ALA A 592 4.50 6.03 22.46
C ALA A 592 4.68 6.55 21.03
N GLY A 593 4.97 7.85 20.85
CA GLY A 593 5.27 8.44 19.56
C GLY A 593 4.51 9.72 19.19
N MET A 594 3.66 10.28 20.04
CA MET A 594 2.91 11.51 19.75
C MET A 594 3.85 12.71 19.56
N ASN A 595 3.68 13.47 18.47
CA ASN A 595 4.40 14.74 18.23
C ASN A 595 3.55 15.97 18.52
N ILE A 596 2.26 15.90 18.17
CA ILE A 596 1.32 17.02 18.27
C ILE A 596 0.10 16.56 19.05
N MET A 597 -0.24 17.31 20.09
CA MET A 597 -1.48 17.13 20.83
C MET A 597 -2.57 18.00 20.19
N LEU A 598 -3.63 17.36 19.69
CA LEU A 598 -4.80 18.05 19.14
C LEU A 598 -5.87 18.21 20.21
N ILE A 599 -6.28 19.45 20.48
CA ILE A 599 -7.35 19.77 21.41
C ILE A 599 -8.57 20.19 20.62
N ASN A 600 -9.63 19.38 20.63
CA ASN A 600 -10.90 19.78 20.06
C ASN A 600 -11.63 20.73 21.03
N LEU A 601 -11.74 22.00 20.65
CA LEU A 601 -12.32 23.07 21.47
C LEU A 601 -13.84 22.94 21.60
N SER A 602 -14.49 22.34 20.59
CA SER A 602 -15.91 22.00 20.69
C SER A 602 -16.16 20.98 21.78
N MET A 603 -15.21 20.09 22.10
CA MET A 603 -15.40 19.04 23.11
C MET A 603 -14.84 19.36 24.49
N THR A 604 -13.82 20.22 24.55
CA THR A 604 -13.00 20.44 25.76
C THR A 604 -13.25 21.83 26.36
N PRO A 605 -13.71 21.93 27.63
CA PRO A 605 -13.86 23.20 28.31
C PRO A 605 -12.54 23.99 28.36
N ARG A 606 -12.62 25.33 28.18
CA ARG A 606 -11.45 26.22 28.09
C ARG A 606 -10.52 26.16 29.30
N ASP A 607 -11.06 25.95 30.51
CA ASP A 607 -10.27 25.84 31.73
C ASP A 607 -9.37 24.59 31.71
N ILE A 608 -9.93 23.46 31.25
CA ILE A 608 -9.18 22.21 31.08
C ILE A 608 -8.15 22.38 29.96
N CYS A 609 -8.49 23.06 28.86
CA CYS A 609 -7.53 23.36 27.80
C CYS A 609 -6.32 24.14 28.34
N LYS A 610 -6.55 25.19 29.13
CA LYS A 610 -5.47 25.98 29.75
C LYS A 610 -4.59 25.13 30.67
N GLU A 611 -5.20 24.27 31.47
CA GLU A 611 -4.49 23.37 32.39
C GLU A 611 -3.60 22.36 31.63
N VAL A 612 -4.16 21.71 30.61
CA VAL A 612 -3.43 20.72 29.78
C VAL A 612 -2.30 21.38 28.98
N ILE A 613 -2.53 22.57 28.44
CA ILE A 613 -1.48 23.36 27.78
C ILE A 613 -0.37 23.69 28.78
N LYS A 614 -0.72 24.08 30.01
CA LYS A 614 0.27 24.32 31.06
C LYS A 614 1.13 23.08 31.33
N TYR A 615 0.52 21.90 31.48
CA TYR A 615 1.26 20.64 31.65
C TYR A 615 2.19 20.33 30.48
N ALA A 616 1.71 20.49 29.24
CA ALA A 616 2.53 20.31 28.04
C ALA A 616 3.75 21.25 28.03
N ARG A 617 3.57 22.53 28.39
CA ARG A 617 4.67 23.50 28.46
C ARG A 617 5.63 23.26 29.62
N GLU A 618 5.16 22.71 30.74
CA GLU A 618 6.02 22.29 31.86
C GLU A 618 6.90 21.09 31.45
N ILE A 619 6.35 20.09 30.76
CA ILE A 619 7.12 18.95 30.24
C ILE A 619 8.24 19.39 29.28
N GLU A 620 7.95 20.32 28.37
CA GLU A 620 8.97 20.88 27.47
C GLU A 620 10.10 21.59 28.25
N LYS A 621 9.75 22.36 29.29
CA LYS A 621 10.74 23.04 30.13
C LYS A 621 11.60 22.08 30.95
N GLU A 622 10.99 21.04 31.54
CA GLU A 622 11.69 20.03 32.33
C GLU A 622 12.67 19.20 31.49
N SER A 623 12.33 18.96 30.22
CA SER A 623 13.21 18.29 29.26
C SER A 623 14.24 19.23 28.61
N ASN A 624 14.35 20.49 29.07
CA ASN A 624 15.19 21.53 28.46
C ASN A 624 14.96 21.66 26.94
N TYR A 625 13.70 21.54 26.51
CA TYR A 625 13.24 21.58 25.12
C TYR A 625 13.88 20.51 24.20
N SER A 626 14.44 19.44 24.77
CA SER A 626 14.99 18.31 23.99
C SER A 626 13.91 17.52 23.25
N ARG A 627 12.66 17.61 23.69
CA ARG A 627 11.50 16.98 23.05
C ARG A 627 10.37 18.02 22.90
N PRO A 628 10.38 18.83 21.83
CA PRO A 628 9.31 19.80 21.60
C PRO A 628 7.96 19.09 21.40
N LEU A 629 6.87 19.71 21.88
CA LEU A 629 5.51 19.20 21.76
C LEU A 629 4.63 20.24 21.05
N GLY A 630 4.15 19.87 19.86
CA GLY A 630 3.16 20.65 19.13
C GLY A 630 1.82 20.62 19.85
N ILE A 631 1.08 21.73 19.79
CA ILE A 631 -0.32 21.78 20.21
C ILE A 631 -1.10 22.33 19.04
N ALA A 632 -2.13 21.62 18.61
CA ALA A 632 -3.08 22.05 17.61
C ALA A 632 -4.45 22.21 18.27
N MET A 633 -5.23 23.18 17.81
CA MET A 633 -6.60 23.38 18.26
C MET A 633 -7.54 23.13 17.10
N ASP A 634 -8.47 22.21 17.31
CA ASP A 634 -9.52 21.92 16.35
C ASP A 634 -10.78 22.72 16.72
N MET A 635 -11.10 23.68 15.86
CA MET A 635 -12.26 24.57 15.97
C MET A 635 -13.47 24.03 15.22
N THR A 636 -13.37 22.84 14.61
CA THR A 636 -14.53 22.23 13.96
C THR A 636 -15.58 21.86 15.00
N ALA A 637 -16.85 22.09 14.63
CA ALA A 637 -17.98 21.65 15.42
C ALA A 637 -17.88 20.13 15.66
N ALA A 638 -17.98 19.71 16.93
CA ALA A 638 -17.94 18.30 17.28
C ALA A 638 -19.04 17.55 16.50
N PRO A 639 -18.72 16.42 15.83
CA PRO A 639 -19.72 15.68 15.09
C PRO A 639 -20.81 15.19 16.04
N VAL A 640 -22.08 15.29 15.62
CA VAL A 640 -23.21 14.71 16.35
C VAL A 640 -23.06 13.19 16.30
N ARG A 641 -23.28 12.51 17.43
CA ARG A 641 -23.15 11.06 17.55
C ARG A 641 -24.30 10.46 18.32
N THR A 642 -24.59 9.20 18.06
CA THR A 642 -25.56 8.40 18.83
C THR A 642 -25.04 8.10 20.25
N GLY A 643 -25.97 7.81 21.16
CA GLY A 643 -25.66 7.29 22.50
C GLY A 643 -25.22 5.81 22.47
N ILE A 644 -25.19 5.19 23.65
CA ILE A 644 -24.97 3.75 23.81
C ILE A 644 -26.31 3.02 23.80
N PHE A 645 -26.39 1.95 23.03
CA PHE A 645 -27.56 1.07 22.99
C PHE A 645 -27.68 0.16 24.22
N GLU A 646 -28.92 -0.18 24.59
CA GLU A 646 -29.22 -1.17 25.64
C GLU A 646 -28.63 -2.53 25.23
N GLY A 647 -27.52 -2.91 25.88
CA GLY A 647 -26.69 -4.07 25.49
C GLY A 647 -25.18 -3.79 25.56
N GLY A 648 -24.80 -2.51 25.64
CA GLY A 648 -23.41 -2.08 25.81
C GLY A 648 -22.79 -1.50 24.54
N PRO A 649 -21.52 -1.03 24.61
CA PRO A 649 -20.88 -0.32 23.51
C PRO A 649 -20.63 -1.17 22.26
N SER A 650 -20.56 -2.50 22.40
CA SER A 650 -20.42 -3.47 21.29
C SER A 650 -21.76 -3.99 20.77
N TYR A 651 -22.88 -3.64 21.41
CA TYR A 651 -24.19 -4.05 20.94
C TYR A 651 -24.57 -3.23 19.69
N GLU A 652 -25.03 -3.93 18.66
CA GLU A 652 -25.55 -3.33 17.45
C GLU A 652 -27.08 -3.53 17.36
N ALA A 653 -27.81 -2.46 17.12
CA ALA A 653 -29.25 -2.44 16.97
C ALA A 653 -29.63 -2.53 15.49
N ASN A 654 -30.65 -3.33 15.15
CA ASN A 654 -31.15 -3.41 13.77
C ASN A 654 -32.35 -2.46 13.57
N LEU A 655 -32.19 -1.46 12.71
CA LEU A 655 -33.23 -0.53 12.31
C LEU A 655 -33.92 -1.05 11.05
N LYS A 656 -35.20 -1.40 11.16
CA LYS A 656 -35.98 -1.95 10.05
C LYS A 656 -36.51 -0.84 9.14
N GLU A 657 -36.46 -1.07 7.83
CA GLU A 657 -37.03 -0.14 6.87
C GLU A 657 -38.53 0.13 7.15
N GLY A 658 -38.95 1.39 7.04
CA GLY A 658 -40.31 1.83 7.33
C GLY A 658 -40.66 1.92 8.83
N SER A 659 -39.78 1.50 9.75
CA SER A 659 -40.03 1.66 11.18
C SER A 659 -39.94 3.13 11.60
N ARG A 660 -40.60 3.46 12.72
CA ARG A 660 -40.50 4.78 13.34
C ARG A 660 -39.35 4.82 14.33
N VAL A 661 -38.58 5.89 14.29
CA VAL A 661 -37.43 6.12 15.17
C VAL A 661 -37.49 7.56 15.66
N THR A 662 -37.36 7.75 16.97
CA THR A 662 -37.30 9.08 17.58
C THR A 662 -35.86 9.39 17.97
N LEU A 663 -35.30 10.46 17.40
CA LEU A 663 -34.01 11.01 17.84
C LEU A 663 -34.26 11.96 19.02
N THR A 664 -33.66 11.69 20.17
CA THR A 664 -33.90 12.47 21.41
C THR A 664 -32.64 13.16 21.93
N LEU A 665 -32.81 14.32 22.56
CA LEU A 665 -31.76 15.02 23.31
C LEU A 665 -31.74 14.71 24.80
N ASP A 666 -32.66 13.88 25.28
CA ASP A 666 -32.75 13.57 26.70
C ASP A 666 -31.58 12.69 27.15
N ASP A 667 -30.71 13.24 28.00
CA ASP A 667 -29.55 12.58 28.60
C ASP A 667 -29.92 11.28 29.35
N ASN A 668 -31.19 11.07 29.73
CA ASN A 668 -31.66 9.80 30.30
C ASN A 668 -31.50 8.60 29.35
N TYR A 669 -31.58 8.83 28.04
CA TYR A 669 -31.45 7.78 27.00
C TYR A 669 -30.02 7.62 26.48
N LYS A 670 -29.08 8.41 26.99
CA LYS A 670 -27.68 8.40 26.56
C LYS A 670 -26.98 7.03 26.65
N PHE A 671 -27.36 6.23 27.65
CA PHE A 671 -26.85 4.87 27.87
C PHE A 671 -27.94 3.81 27.68
N LYS A 672 -29.09 4.20 27.11
CA LYS A 672 -30.29 3.38 26.96
C LYS A 672 -30.94 3.61 25.60
N CYS A 673 -30.14 3.69 24.55
CA CYS A 673 -30.68 3.79 23.20
C CYS A 673 -31.33 2.46 22.81
N THR A 674 -32.47 2.54 22.13
CA THR A 674 -33.18 1.40 21.56
C THR A 674 -33.37 1.62 20.06
N PRO A 675 -33.77 0.60 19.28
CA PRO A 675 -34.11 0.80 17.87
C PRO A 675 -35.24 1.83 17.65
N GLU A 676 -36.05 2.12 18.67
CA GLU A 676 -37.15 3.07 18.60
C GLU A 676 -36.75 4.48 19.08
N ILE A 677 -35.85 4.57 20.07
CA ILE A 677 -35.42 5.84 20.68
C ILE A 677 -33.90 5.92 20.68
N ILE A 678 -33.34 6.84 19.89
CA ILE A 678 -31.89 7.02 19.76
C ILE A 678 -31.52 8.38 20.33
N PHE A 679 -30.70 8.38 21.38
CA PHE A 679 -30.09 9.62 21.87
C PHE A 679 -29.09 10.15 20.85
N ILE A 680 -29.16 11.45 20.55
CA ILE A 680 -28.16 12.15 19.75
C ILE A 680 -27.50 13.24 20.58
N ASN A 681 -26.17 13.23 20.61
CA ASN A 681 -25.41 14.21 21.39
C ASN A 681 -25.29 15.54 20.62
N THR A 682 -26.26 16.43 20.80
CA THR A 682 -26.19 17.81 20.29
C THR A 682 -25.82 18.81 21.38
N LYS A 683 -25.20 18.37 22.48
CA LYS A 683 -24.87 19.23 23.64
C LYS A 683 -24.16 20.55 23.29
N TYR A 684 -23.42 20.56 22.18
CA TYR A 684 -22.68 21.73 21.71
C TYR A 684 -23.49 22.63 20.76
N PHE A 685 -24.55 22.09 20.14
CA PHE A 685 -25.44 22.81 19.22
C PHE A 685 -26.89 22.30 19.39
N PRO A 686 -27.59 22.62 20.49
CA PRO A 686 -28.97 22.15 20.69
C PRO A 686 -29.95 22.71 19.65
N GLN A 687 -29.65 23.89 19.08
CA GLN A 687 -30.41 24.50 17.98
C GLN A 687 -30.33 23.70 16.67
N LEU A 688 -29.44 22.70 16.57
CA LEU A 688 -29.20 21.95 15.34
C LEU A 688 -30.41 21.09 14.94
N ILE A 689 -31.24 20.69 15.91
CA ILE A 689 -32.53 20.05 15.65
C ILE A 689 -33.54 21.03 15.05
N GLN A 690 -33.51 22.30 15.44
CA GLN A 690 -34.44 23.33 14.93
C GLN A 690 -34.20 23.67 13.45
N CYS A 691 -33.04 23.28 12.90
CA CYS A 691 -32.74 23.41 11.48
C CYS A 691 -33.44 22.34 10.61
N LEU A 692 -33.91 21.25 11.22
CA LEU A 692 -34.57 20.16 10.52
C LEU A 692 -36.01 20.54 10.16
N ARG A 693 -36.44 20.10 8.98
CA ARG A 693 -37.81 20.23 8.49
C ARG A 693 -38.34 18.86 8.12
N LYS A 694 -39.67 18.73 8.15
CA LYS A 694 -40.34 17.55 7.61
C LYS A 694 -39.89 17.30 6.17
N GLY A 695 -39.46 16.08 5.88
CA GLY A 695 -38.91 15.66 4.59
C GLY A 695 -37.38 15.73 4.49
N ASP A 696 -36.68 16.32 5.45
CA ASP A 696 -35.21 16.29 5.47
C ASP A 696 -34.70 14.87 5.74
N ARG A 697 -33.52 14.55 5.19
CA ARG A 697 -32.83 13.29 5.44
C ARG A 697 -31.78 13.45 6.52
N VAL A 698 -31.77 12.50 7.46
CA VAL A 698 -30.76 12.33 8.51
C VAL A 698 -30.04 11.02 8.26
N TYR A 699 -28.71 11.06 8.27
CA TYR A 699 -27.89 9.89 8.02
C TYR A 699 -27.23 9.43 9.32
N LEU A 700 -27.27 8.13 9.60
CA LEU A 700 -26.56 7.51 10.71
C LEU A 700 -25.46 6.59 10.19
N ASP A 701 -24.38 6.48 10.97
CA ASP A 701 -23.20 5.63 10.69
C ASP A 701 -22.64 5.87 9.27
N ASP A 702 -22.26 7.12 9.00
CA ASP A 702 -21.70 7.58 7.71
C ASP A 702 -22.57 7.26 6.48
N GLY A 703 -23.90 7.28 6.69
CA GLY A 703 -24.88 7.06 5.63
C GLY A 703 -25.26 5.61 5.42
N GLN A 704 -24.87 4.68 6.31
CA GLN A 704 -25.34 3.29 6.27
C GLN A 704 -26.85 3.18 6.56
N VAL A 705 -27.38 4.03 7.44
CA VAL A 705 -28.82 4.12 7.71
C VAL A 705 -29.30 5.52 7.34
N SER A 706 -30.40 5.60 6.60
CA SER A 706 -31.03 6.86 6.24
C SER A 706 -32.41 6.98 6.87
N LEU A 707 -32.67 8.15 7.45
CA LEU A 707 -33.90 8.49 8.13
C LEU A 707 -34.54 9.69 7.43
N ILE A 708 -35.86 9.65 7.21
CA ILE A 708 -36.63 10.82 6.77
C ILE A 708 -37.36 11.41 7.97
N VAL A 709 -37.13 12.70 8.21
CA VAL A 709 -37.82 13.48 9.25
C VAL A 709 -39.31 13.58 8.91
N LYS A 710 -40.17 13.15 9.83
CA LYS A 710 -41.63 13.25 9.71
C LYS A 710 -42.18 14.42 10.50
N ASP A 711 -41.66 14.64 11.71
CA ASP A 711 -42.05 15.72 12.61
C ASP A 711 -40.87 16.14 13.48
N VAL A 712 -40.85 17.41 13.89
CA VAL A 712 -39.78 17.99 14.71
C VAL A 712 -40.43 18.65 15.91
N GLU A 713 -40.17 18.11 17.09
CA GLU A 713 -40.63 18.64 18.36
C GLU A 713 -39.51 19.48 19.01
N LEU A 714 -39.75 19.99 20.23
CA LEU A 714 -38.78 20.84 20.94
C LEU A 714 -37.45 20.13 21.24
N ASP A 715 -37.51 18.90 21.76
CA ASP A 715 -36.35 18.13 22.23
C ASP A 715 -36.18 16.78 21.52
N CYS A 716 -37.04 16.48 20.53
CA CYS A 716 -36.97 15.23 19.78
C CYS A 716 -37.37 15.39 18.30
N VAL A 717 -36.93 14.45 17.47
CA VAL A 717 -37.23 14.38 16.04
C VAL A 717 -37.82 13.02 15.73
N ASN A 718 -39.04 13.01 15.22
CA ASN A 718 -39.72 11.80 14.80
C ASN A 718 -39.36 11.51 13.35
N CYS A 719 -38.67 10.40 13.13
CA CYS A 719 -38.18 9.96 11.84
C CYS A 719 -38.83 8.65 11.41
N MET A 720 -38.80 8.39 10.11
CA MET A 720 -39.10 7.10 9.52
C MET A 720 -37.83 6.57 8.84
N VAL A 721 -37.50 5.31 9.07
CA VAL A 721 -36.35 4.67 8.41
C VAL A 721 -36.64 4.55 6.92
N GLU A 722 -35.82 5.20 6.08
CA GLU A 722 -35.88 5.10 4.62
C GLU A 722 -34.99 3.95 4.14
N GLU A 723 -33.74 3.88 4.60
CA GLU A 723 -32.86 2.72 4.40
C GLU A 723 -32.48 2.16 5.77
N GLY A 724 -32.91 0.94 6.06
CA GLY A 724 -32.62 0.24 7.32
C GLY A 724 -31.23 -0.37 7.37
N GLY A 725 -30.80 -0.76 8.56
CA GLY A 725 -29.48 -1.35 8.76
C GLY A 725 -29.11 -1.54 10.22
N ILE A 726 -27.99 -2.23 10.42
CA ILE A 726 -27.42 -2.49 11.73
C ILE A 726 -26.59 -1.27 12.15
N ILE A 727 -26.90 -0.68 13.31
CA ILE A 727 -26.22 0.49 13.87
C ILE A 727 -25.63 0.19 15.24
N GLY A 728 -24.35 0.53 15.41
CA GLY A 728 -23.65 0.42 16.70
C GLY A 728 -23.82 1.64 17.61
N SER A 729 -23.17 1.60 18.77
CA SER A 729 -23.07 2.75 19.67
C SER A 729 -22.06 3.80 19.14
N TYR A 730 -22.22 5.08 19.52
CA TYR A 730 -21.30 6.18 19.18
C TYR A 730 -21.10 6.48 17.69
N LYS A 731 -22.11 6.15 16.87
CA LYS A 731 -22.07 6.35 15.42
C LYS A 731 -22.39 7.78 15.03
N ARG A 732 -21.77 8.26 13.95
CA ARG A 732 -21.94 9.63 13.46
C ARG A 732 -23.38 9.83 12.99
N VAL A 733 -23.94 10.99 13.33
CA VAL A 733 -25.24 11.47 12.87
C VAL A 733 -24.97 12.68 12.00
N THR A 734 -25.37 12.62 10.74
CA THR A 734 -25.28 13.75 9.84
C THR A 734 -26.64 14.33 9.56
N LEU A 735 -26.71 15.65 9.79
CA LEU A 735 -27.86 16.49 9.60
C LEU A 735 -27.59 17.46 8.43
N PRO A 736 -28.61 17.94 7.71
CA PRO A 736 -28.43 18.91 6.62
C PRO A 736 -27.73 20.18 7.11
N ARG A 737 -26.45 20.36 6.75
CA ARG A 737 -25.61 21.44 7.28
C ARG A 737 -25.86 22.81 6.64
N ASP A 738 -26.42 22.85 5.43
CA ASP A 738 -26.62 24.08 4.64
C ASP A 738 -27.56 25.10 5.31
N ARG A 739 -28.32 24.67 6.33
CA ARG A 739 -29.30 25.48 7.05
C ARG A 739 -28.84 25.88 8.46
N LEU A 740 -27.58 25.62 8.82
CA LEU A 740 -26.99 26.07 10.08
C LEU A 740 -26.89 27.60 10.10
N TYR A 741 -27.19 28.22 11.25
CA TYR A 741 -27.07 29.67 11.44
C TYR A 741 -25.61 30.12 11.29
N GLN A 742 -25.23 30.57 10.10
CA GLN A 742 -23.87 30.97 9.73
C GLN A 742 -23.29 32.01 10.70
N GLU A 743 -24.09 32.98 11.15
CA GLU A 743 -23.65 34.02 12.09
C GLU A 743 -23.23 33.47 13.46
N SER A 744 -23.96 32.48 14.01
CA SER A 744 -23.65 31.90 15.32
C SER A 744 -22.37 31.06 15.30
N VAL A 745 -22.17 30.30 14.20
CA VAL A 745 -20.96 29.51 13.95
C VAL A 745 -19.77 30.44 13.79
N GLN A 746 -19.91 31.52 13.02
CA GLN A 746 -18.87 32.52 12.81
C GLN A 746 -18.49 33.24 14.10
N LEU A 747 -19.45 33.61 14.95
CA LEU A 747 -19.18 34.25 16.24
C LEU A 747 -18.44 33.33 17.22
N ASN A 748 -18.82 32.06 17.30
CA ASN A 748 -18.12 31.08 18.15
C ASN A 748 -16.71 30.81 17.61
N TYR A 749 -16.58 30.66 16.30
CA TYR A 749 -15.31 30.50 15.63
C TYR A 749 -14.34 31.67 15.91
N ILE A 750 -14.80 32.93 15.82
CA ILE A 750 -13.98 34.10 16.18
C ILE A 750 -13.58 34.08 17.67
N LYS A 751 -14.45 33.63 18.56
CA LYS A 751 -14.12 33.49 19.99
C LYS A 751 -13.09 32.40 20.25
N ASP A 752 -13.12 31.32 19.47
CA ASP A 752 -12.16 30.21 19.59
C ASP A 752 -10.81 30.59 18.98
N LEU A 753 -10.80 31.32 17.87
CA LEU A 753 -9.59 31.94 17.30
C LEU A 753 -8.89 32.87 18.30
N LYS A 754 -9.65 33.75 18.95
CA LYS A 754 -9.09 34.63 19.99
C LYS A 754 -8.49 33.84 21.15
N PHE A 755 -9.17 32.78 21.59
CA PHE A 755 -8.68 31.90 22.64
C PHE A 755 -7.40 31.14 22.25
N ALA A 756 -7.33 30.65 21.01
CA ALA A 756 -6.14 30.00 20.47
C ALA A 756 -4.94 30.97 20.43
N ALA A 757 -5.17 32.20 19.97
CA ALA A 757 -4.16 33.26 19.97
C ALA A 757 -3.66 33.59 21.39
N GLU A 758 -4.56 33.70 22.38
CA GLU A 758 -4.20 33.90 23.80
C GLU A 758 -3.34 32.75 24.36
N CYS A 759 -3.56 31.52 23.88
CA CYS A 759 -2.81 30.33 24.31
C CYS A 759 -1.51 30.11 23.51
N GLY A 760 -1.22 30.94 22.50
CA GLY A 760 -0.06 30.78 21.62
C GLY A 760 -0.12 29.52 20.75
N VAL A 761 -1.30 29.16 20.25
CA VAL A 761 -1.54 28.00 19.37
C VAL A 761 -1.97 28.49 17.98
N GLY A 762 -1.38 27.94 16.91
CA GLY A 762 -1.66 28.33 15.53
C GLY A 762 -1.86 27.14 14.59
N PHE A 763 -3.10 26.66 14.46
CA PHE A 763 -3.55 25.82 13.35
C PHE A 763 -5.07 26.02 13.18
N ASP A 764 -5.53 26.18 11.93
CA ASP A 764 -6.91 26.52 11.61
C ASP A 764 -7.35 25.92 10.26
N PRO A 765 -8.38 25.06 10.21
CA PRO A 765 -8.91 24.54 8.95
C PRO A 765 -10.12 25.34 8.42
N PHE A 766 -9.97 25.93 7.22
CA PHE A 766 -11.04 26.59 6.45
C PHE A 766 -11.59 25.71 5.30
N THR A 767 -12.73 26.07 4.73
CA THR A 767 -13.32 25.43 3.53
C THR A 767 -13.68 26.49 2.48
N ILE A 768 -13.04 26.45 1.31
CA ILE A 768 -13.29 27.30 0.13
C ILE A 768 -13.28 26.42 -1.13
N CYS A 769 -14.00 26.83 -2.18
CA CYS A 769 -14.47 26.03 -3.31
C CYS A 769 -13.42 25.66 -4.41
N SER A 770 -12.13 25.96 -4.23
CA SER A 770 -11.06 25.63 -5.19
C SER A 770 -9.81 25.14 -4.43
N LEU A 771 -9.32 23.94 -4.76
CA LEU A 771 -8.17 23.34 -4.07
C LEU A 771 -6.90 24.18 -4.23
N HIS A 772 -6.64 24.73 -5.42
CA HIS A 772 -5.45 25.54 -5.68
C HIS A 772 -5.44 26.84 -4.87
N ASP A 773 -6.59 27.52 -4.78
CA ASP A 773 -6.72 28.74 -3.99
C ASP A 773 -6.60 28.44 -2.49
N LEU A 774 -7.15 27.31 -2.05
CA LEU A 774 -7.03 26.85 -0.67
C LEU A 774 -5.56 26.54 -0.33
N ILE A 775 -4.87 25.81 -1.20
CA ILE A 775 -3.44 25.54 -1.05
C ILE A 775 -2.69 26.86 -1.01
N ALA A 776 -2.95 27.83 -1.90
CA ALA A 776 -2.25 29.11 -1.88
C ALA A 776 -2.47 29.89 -0.56
N ALA A 777 -3.69 29.89 -0.04
CA ALA A 777 -4.08 30.67 1.15
C ALA A 777 -3.75 30.02 2.50
N SER A 778 -3.55 28.70 2.56
CA SER A 778 -3.35 27.96 3.83
C SER A 778 -1.89 27.63 4.09
N ASP A 779 -1.44 27.53 5.34
CA ASP A 779 -0.08 27.08 5.67
C ASP A 779 0.11 25.56 5.56
N GLY A 780 -0.99 24.80 5.58
CA GLY A 780 -1.04 23.34 5.47
C GLY A 780 -2.47 22.87 5.28
N LEU A 781 -2.66 21.60 4.92
CA LEU A 781 -3.99 21.03 4.64
C LEU A 781 -4.28 19.81 5.52
N VAL A 782 -5.56 19.61 5.83
CA VAL A 782 -6.05 18.44 6.56
C VAL A 782 -7.15 17.77 5.74
N ILE A 783 -6.94 16.51 5.36
CA ILE A 783 -7.90 15.71 4.58
C ILE A 783 -8.80 14.95 5.54
N ARG A 784 -10.03 15.44 5.73
CA ARG A 784 -11.09 14.76 6.50
C ARG A 784 -11.82 13.74 5.64
N ARG A 785 -11.42 12.48 5.75
CA ARG A 785 -11.93 11.41 4.87
C ARG A 785 -13.41 11.14 5.07
N SER A 786 -13.91 11.15 6.31
CA SER A 786 -15.33 10.90 6.59
C SER A 786 -16.22 11.99 6.01
N ASP A 787 -15.83 13.26 6.11
CA ASP A 787 -16.60 14.37 5.53
C ASP A 787 -16.60 14.34 3.99
N LEU A 788 -15.49 13.96 3.35
CA LEU A 788 -15.41 13.77 1.90
C LEU A 788 -16.26 12.57 1.43
N ALA A 789 -16.24 11.49 2.21
CA ALA A 789 -17.02 10.27 1.98
C ALA A 789 -18.55 10.46 1.99
N MET A 790 -19.02 11.61 2.47
CA MET A 790 -20.43 12.01 2.40
C MET A 790 -20.81 12.65 1.07
N GLN A 791 -19.85 13.29 0.41
CA GLN A 791 -20.07 14.01 -0.86
C GLN A 791 -19.72 13.13 -2.06
N TYR A 792 -18.81 12.18 -1.86
CA TYR A 792 -18.30 11.29 -2.88
C TYR A 792 -18.52 9.83 -2.49
N THR A 793 -18.67 8.97 -3.51
CA THR A 793 -18.78 7.54 -3.31
C THR A 793 -17.47 6.94 -2.76
N PRO A 794 -17.53 5.82 -1.99
CA PRO A 794 -16.35 5.19 -1.39
C PRO A 794 -15.19 4.95 -2.33
N GLU A 795 -15.49 4.49 -3.55
CA GLU A 795 -14.53 4.20 -4.60
C GLU A 795 -13.80 5.42 -5.16
N LYS A 796 -14.18 6.66 -4.79
CA LYS A 796 -13.48 7.88 -5.23
C LYS A 796 -12.55 8.48 -4.19
N ILE A 797 -12.67 8.07 -2.93
CA ILE A 797 -11.97 8.72 -1.81
C ILE A 797 -10.45 8.55 -1.89
N PHE A 798 -9.97 7.35 -2.26
CA PHE A 798 -8.53 7.09 -2.38
C PHE A 798 -7.89 7.96 -3.48
N LYS A 799 -8.60 8.22 -4.59
CA LYS A 799 -8.12 9.11 -5.66
C LYS A 799 -7.99 10.55 -5.19
N LEU A 800 -9.03 11.05 -4.50
CA LEU A 800 -9.05 12.41 -3.97
C LEU A 800 -7.93 12.62 -2.94
N GLN A 801 -7.68 11.63 -2.07
CA GLN A 801 -6.56 11.68 -1.13
C GLN A 801 -5.22 11.82 -1.86
N LYS A 802 -4.91 10.92 -2.80
CA LYS A 802 -3.65 10.96 -3.57
C LYS A 802 -3.51 12.29 -4.33
N TYR A 803 -4.59 12.77 -4.94
CA TYR A 803 -4.63 14.05 -5.64
C TYR A 803 -4.27 15.23 -4.71
N ILE A 804 -4.92 15.35 -3.55
CA ILE A 804 -4.67 16.45 -2.61
C ILE A 804 -3.25 16.38 -2.04
N VAL A 805 -2.81 15.19 -1.64
CA VAL A 805 -1.45 14.98 -1.10
C VAL A 805 -0.38 15.37 -2.12
N ALA A 806 -0.52 14.95 -3.38
CA ALA A 806 0.42 15.31 -4.44
C ALA A 806 0.50 16.84 -4.63
N HIS A 807 -0.63 17.53 -4.71
CA HIS A 807 -0.65 18.99 -4.86
C HIS A 807 -0.04 19.73 -3.66
N CYS A 808 -0.24 19.25 -2.43
CA CYS A 808 0.40 19.82 -1.24
C CYS A 808 1.91 19.63 -1.25
N ASN A 809 2.37 18.42 -1.62
CA ASN A 809 3.78 18.10 -1.74
C ASN A 809 4.49 18.96 -2.79
N ILE A 810 3.83 19.20 -3.94
CA ILE A 810 4.36 20.10 -4.98
C ILE A 810 4.45 21.54 -4.45
N ALA A 811 3.42 22.02 -3.73
CA ALA A 811 3.34 23.39 -3.19
C ALA A 811 4.14 23.63 -1.90
N GLU A 812 4.93 22.66 -1.44
CA GLU A 812 5.74 22.74 -0.21
C GLU A 812 4.93 22.95 1.08
N LYS A 813 3.66 22.46 1.11
CA LYS A 813 2.78 22.57 2.27
C LYS A 813 2.58 21.22 2.96
N PRO A 814 2.60 21.17 4.30
CA PRO A 814 2.36 19.95 5.04
C PRO A 814 0.91 19.51 4.88
N VAL A 815 0.71 18.21 4.70
CA VAL A 815 -0.62 17.60 4.56
C VAL A 815 -0.85 16.50 5.59
N PHE A 816 -2.01 16.56 6.24
CA PHE A 816 -2.42 15.61 7.26
C PHE A 816 -3.63 14.80 6.81
N ILE A 817 -3.66 13.51 7.13
CA ILE A 817 -4.83 12.66 6.93
C ILE A 817 -5.47 12.40 8.30
N ILE A 818 -6.78 12.63 8.39
CA ILE A 818 -7.56 12.50 9.63
C ILE A 818 -8.81 11.65 9.40
N GLU A 819 -9.24 11.01 10.50
CA GLU A 819 -10.42 10.16 10.61
C GLU A 819 -10.29 8.77 9.93
N GLN A 820 -10.89 7.77 10.59
CA GLN A 820 -10.99 6.38 10.13
C GLN A 820 -9.65 5.69 9.87
N LEU A 821 -8.61 6.02 10.64
CA LEU A 821 -7.29 5.36 10.51
C LEU A 821 -7.24 4.04 11.27
N LEU A 822 -7.60 4.03 12.57
CA LEU A 822 -7.61 2.84 13.43
C LEU A 822 -8.93 2.71 14.20
N GLU A 823 -10.07 2.86 13.50
CA GLU A 823 -11.39 2.89 14.13
C GLU A 823 -11.68 1.63 14.98
N SER A 824 -11.24 0.46 14.52
CA SER A 824 -11.39 -0.79 15.28
C SER A 824 -10.68 -0.76 16.64
N MET A 825 -9.60 0.00 16.77
CA MET A 825 -8.83 0.10 18.01
C MET A 825 -9.47 0.95 19.11
N VAL A 826 -10.65 1.52 18.84
CA VAL A 826 -11.48 2.16 19.86
C VAL A 826 -11.94 1.13 20.89
N SER A 827 -12.28 -0.08 20.43
CA SER A 827 -12.79 -1.17 21.27
C SER A 827 -11.90 -2.43 21.27
N LYS A 828 -11.01 -2.58 20.27
CA LYS A 828 -10.10 -3.73 20.14
C LYS A 828 -8.63 -3.32 20.40
N PRO A 829 -7.78 -4.22 20.90
CA PRO A 829 -6.36 -3.92 21.16
C PRO A 829 -5.47 -3.99 19.91
N ARG A 830 -5.99 -4.41 18.75
CA ARG A 830 -5.26 -4.56 17.49
C ARG A 830 -6.08 -4.02 16.32
N PRO A 831 -5.44 -3.43 15.31
CA PRO A 831 -6.13 -2.92 14.13
C PRO A 831 -6.50 -4.06 13.18
N THR A 832 -7.40 -3.76 12.23
CA THR A 832 -7.62 -4.62 11.06
C THR A 832 -6.45 -4.49 10.08
N ARG A 833 -6.32 -5.47 9.17
CA ARG A 833 -5.26 -5.42 8.13
C ARG A 833 -5.52 -4.32 7.11
N ALA A 834 -6.78 -4.06 6.77
CA ALA A 834 -7.18 -2.96 5.91
C ALA A 834 -6.76 -1.60 6.50
N GLU A 835 -6.98 -1.36 7.80
CA GLU A 835 -6.54 -0.14 8.50
C GLU A 835 -5.00 0.00 8.50
N SER A 836 -4.28 -1.10 8.71
CA SER A 836 -2.80 -1.10 8.69
C SER A 836 -2.25 -0.76 7.29
N SER A 837 -2.84 -1.36 6.25
CA SER A 837 -2.51 -1.10 4.84
C SER A 837 -2.82 0.34 4.44
N ASP A 838 -3.97 0.85 4.87
CA ASP A 838 -4.42 2.21 4.59
C ASP A 838 -3.48 3.28 5.20
N ILE A 839 -3.03 3.09 6.45
CA ILE A 839 -2.00 3.93 7.08
C ILE A 839 -0.67 3.87 6.33
N ALA A 840 -0.22 2.66 5.98
CA ALA A 840 1.03 2.50 5.25
C ALA A 840 0.98 3.21 3.90
N ASN A 841 -0.11 3.05 3.15
CA ASN A 841 -0.29 3.71 1.86
C ASN A 841 -0.42 5.23 2.02
N ALA A 842 -1.07 5.75 3.07
CA ALA A 842 -1.08 7.19 3.37
C ALA A 842 0.34 7.78 3.55
N VAL A 843 1.23 7.03 4.21
CA VAL A 843 2.66 7.41 4.34
C VAL A 843 3.39 7.30 3.00
N LEU A 844 3.14 6.26 2.21
CA LEU A 844 3.74 6.08 0.88
C LEU A 844 3.27 7.16 -0.12
N ASP A 845 2.02 7.60 -0.04
CA ASP A 845 1.45 8.71 -0.82
C ASP A 845 2.17 10.04 -0.53
N GLY A 846 2.86 10.13 0.61
CA GLY A 846 3.66 11.28 0.99
C GLY A 846 2.95 12.22 1.97
N ALA A 847 2.03 11.72 2.80
CA ALA A 847 1.48 12.50 3.91
C ALA A 847 2.58 12.92 4.90
N ASP A 848 2.46 14.14 5.44
CA ASP A 848 3.37 14.65 6.48
C ASP A 848 3.00 14.14 7.86
N GLY A 849 1.71 13.95 8.11
CA GLY A 849 1.26 13.40 9.37
C GLY A 849 -0.10 12.73 9.32
N LEU A 850 -0.35 11.97 10.37
CA LEU A 850 -1.56 11.20 10.60
C LEU A 850 -2.21 11.66 11.90
N VAL A 851 -3.53 11.81 11.89
CA VAL A 851 -4.28 12.33 13.03
C VAL A 851 -5.21 11.26 13.59
N LEU A 852 -4.88 10.79 14.80
CA LEU A 852 -5.75 9.91 15.57
C LEU A 852 -6.82 10.71 16.30
N THR A 853 -8.07 10.25 16.20
CA THR A 853 -9.27 10.94 16.62
C THR A 853 -9.95 10.23 17.79
N MET A 854 -11.01 9.48 17.56
CA MET A 854 -11.73 8.69 18.56
C MET A 854 -10.85 7.62 19.21
N GLU A 855 -9.87 7.10 18.47
CA GLU A 855 -8.90 6.09 18.89
C GLU A 855 -8.13 6.53 20.14
N THR A 856 -7.75 7.81 20.22
CA THR A 856 -7.01 8.36 21.36
C THR A 856 -7.88 9.18 22.31
N SER A 857 -9.01 9.71 21.83
CA SER A 857 -9.86 10.59 22.66
C SER A 857 -10.85 9.82 23.53
N TRP A 858 -11.51 8.80 22.98
CA TRP A 858 -12.51 7.97 23.67
C TRP A 858 -12.15 6.48 23.72
N GLY A 859 -11.21 6.03 22.88
CA GLY A 859 -10.82 4.63 22.77
C GLY A 859 -10.23 4.07 24.06
N MET A 860 -10.47 2.77 24.27
CA MET A 860 -9.94 2.04 25.43
C MET A 860 -8.42 1.82 25.33
N TYR A 861 -7.88 1.78 24.10
CA TYR A 861 -6.49 1.43 23.81
C TYR A 861 -5.68 2.60 23.23
N ALA A 862 -5.89 3.82 23.76
CA ALA A 862 -5.28 5.04 23.23
C ALA A 862 -3.75 4.96 23.06
N LEU A 863 -3.04 4.38 24.04
CA LEU A 863 -1.58 4.25 24.00
C LEU A 863 -1.13 3.24 22.93
N ASP A 864 -1.82 2.11 22.83
CA ASP A 864 -1.48 1.05 21.89
C ASP A 864 -1.77 1.48 20.45
N SER A 865 -2.85 2.24 20.23
CA SER A 865 -3.14 2.88 18.93
C SER A 865 -1.97 3.73 18.44
N VAL A 866 -1.37 4.56 19.30
CA VAL A 866 -0.21 5.38 18.93
C VAL A 866 1.01 4.53 18.58
N ARG A 867 1.29 3.49 19.36
CA ARG A 867 2.42 2.57 19.12
C ARG A 867 2.27 1.82 17.80
N VAL A 868 1.06 1.39 17.48
CA VAL A 868 0.76 0.70 16.22
C VAL A 868 0.99 1.63 15.03
N VAL A 869 0.46 2.87 15.07
CA VAL A 869 0.74 3.85 14.01
C VAL A 869 2.24 4.13 13.89
N ASP A 870 2.94 4.31 15.00
CA ASP A 870 4.39 4.55 15.03
C ASP A 870 5.17 3.44 14.32
N ASN A 871 4.84 2.17 14.59
CA ASN A 871 5.46 1.02 13.94
C ASN A 871 5.15 0.94 12.45
N ILE A 872 3.88 1.15 12.05
CA ILE A 872 3.48 1.14 10.64
C ILE A 872 4.18 2.27 9.87
N CYS A 873 4.25 3.47 10.42
CA CYS A 873 4.94 4.61 9.81
C CYS A 873 6.41 4.30 9.56
N ARG A 874 7.13 3.72 10.53
CA ARG A 874 8.55 3.39 10.35
C ARG A 874 8.78 2.34 9.25
N GLU A 875 7.95 1.30 9.18
CA GLU A 875 8.04 0.30 8.12
C GLU A 875 7.69 0.90 6.73
N ALA A 876 6.66 1.76 6.66
CA ALA A 876 6.27 2.44 5.43
C ALA A 876 7.33 3.43 4.93
N GLU A 877 7.95 4.20 5.82
CA GLU A 877 9.04 5.11 5.47
C GLU A 877 10.23 4.40 4.82
N ARG A 878 10.52 3.17 5.24
CA ARG A 878 11.60 2.35 4.65
C ARG A 878 11.25 1.79 3.28
N ALA A 879 9.96 1.70 2.96
CA ALA A 879 9.48 1.27 1.66
C ALA A 879 9.40 2.44 0.64
N VAL A 880 9.61 3.69 1.05
CA VAL A 880 9.58 4.85 0.14
C VAL A 880 10.77 4.84 -0.83
N PHE A 881 10.48 5.05 -2.12
CA PHE A 881 11.49 5.22 -3.14
C PHE A 881 11.97 6.68 -3.24
N HIS A 882 12.78 7.11 -2.26
CA HIS A 882 13.20 8.52 -2.12
C HIS A 882 13.84 9.14 -3.37
N PHE A 883 14.54 8.35 -4.19
CA PHE A 883 15.22 8.89 -5.37
C PHE A 883 14.24 9.45 -6.41
N GLU A 884 13.23 8.67 -6.76
CA GLU A 884 12.23 9.05 -7.75
C GLU A 884 11.29 10.12 -7.21
N THR A 885 10.73 9.93 -6.00
CA THR A 885 9.85 10.92 -5.37
C THR A 885 10.49 12.30 -5.35
N ARG A 886 11.77 12.40 -5.00
CA ARG A 886 12.49 13.67 -5.00
C ARG A 886 12.74 14.20 -6.42
N GLY A 887 13.04 13.32 -7.39
CA GLY A 887 13.22 13.70 -8.78
C GLY A 887 11.95 14.32 -9.39
N GLU A 888 10.82 13.67 -9.17
CA GLU A 888 9.49 14.14 -9.59
C GLU A 888 9.14 15.49 -8.94
N LEU A 889 9.33 15.61 -7.61
CA LEU A 889 9.07 16.88 -6.91
C LEU A 889 9.91 18.03 -7.47
N LYS A 890 11.21 17.79 -7.75
CA LYS A 890 12.07 18.79 -8.39
C LYS A 890 11.52 19.20 -9.76
N GLN A 891 11.12 18.24 -10.59
CA GLN A 891 10.60 18.52 -11.93
C GLN A 891 9.26 19.27 -11.90
N CYS A 892 8.32 18.86 -11.06
CA CYS A 892 7.03 19.54 -10.93
C CYS A 892 7.18 20.97 -10.42
N ARG A 893 8.06 21.21 -9.44
CA ARG A 893 8.33 22.57 -8.93
C ARG A 893 8.99 23.46 -9.99
N MET A 894 9.92 22.93 -10.78
CA MET A 894 10.51 23.66 -11.91
C MET A 894 9.47 24.15 -12.91
N GLN A 895 8.42 23.37 -13.16
CA GLN A 895 7.34 23.74 -14.08
C GLN A 895 6.42 24.83 -13.50
N MET A 896 6.19 24.84 -12.18
CA MET A 896 5.40 25.88 -11.51
C MET A 896 6.15 27.21 -11.37
N GLU A 897 7.45 27.19 -11.05
CA GLU A 897 8.23 28.38 -10.67
C GLU A 897 8.90 29.12 -11.84
N GLN A 898 8.31 29.10 -13.05
CA GLN A 898 8.87 29.66 -14.31
C GLN A 898 10.05 30.66 -14.14
N ASN A 899 11.27 30.11 -14.10
CA ASN A 899 12.59 30.71 -14.39
C ASN A 899 13.50 31.33 -13.29
N SER A 900 13.32 31.13 -11.97
CA SER A 900 14.46 31.30 -11.05
C SER A 900 14.30 30.64 -9.68
N PHE A 901 15.24 29.75 -9.31
CA PHE A 901 15.34 29.25 -7.95
C PHE A 901 16.00 30.25 -7.00
N ASP A 902 15.42 30.40 -5.81
CA ASP A 902 16.06 31.07 -4.67
C ASP A 902 17.33 30.31 -4.26
N ILE A 903 18.36 31.03 -3.79
CA ILE A 903 19.65 30.46 -3.34
C ILE A 903 19.43 29.40 -2.26
N ARG A 904 18.48 29.66 -1.36
CA ARG A 904 18.03 28.72 -0.33
C ARG A 904 17.52 27.42 -0.94
N SER A 905 16.63 27.49 -1.93
CA SER A 905 16.03 26.33 -2.58
C SER A 905 17.08 25.49 -3.31
N VAL A 906 18.04 26.13 -3.99
CA VAL A 906 19.17 25.44 -4.64
C VAL A 906 20.06 24.74 -3.60
N THR A 907 20.39 25.44 -2.52
CA THR A 907 21.21 24.89 -1.43
C THR A 907 20.51 23.70 -0.76
N GLY A 908 19.20 23.82 -0.50
CA GLY A 908 18.41 22.75 0.08
C GLY A 908 18.29 21.53 -0.84
N ALA A 909 18.09 21.75 -2.15
CA ALA A 909 18.07 20.68 -3.14
C ALA A 909 19.42 19.96 -3.27
N SER A 910 20.52 20.71 -3.14
CA SER A 910 21.88 20.17 -3.15
C SER A 910 22.18 19.38 -1.87
N ALA A 911 21.73 19.87 -0.70
CA ALA A 911 21.87 19.17 0.57
C ALA A 911 21.10 17.84 0.57
N ALA A 912 19.86 17.84 0.09
CA ALA A 912 19.07 16.62 -0.06
C ALA A 912 19.71 15.65 -1.05
N GLU A 913 20.28 16.13 -2.15
CA GLU A 913 21.00 15.31 -3.14
C GLU A 913 22.25 14.65 -2.57
N ALA A 914 23.07 15.45 -1.90
CA ALA A 914 24.27 14.96 -1.23
C ALA A 914 23.93 13.95 -0.15
N ALA A 915 22.86 14.15 0.63
CA ALA A 915 22.47 13.23 1.69
C ALA A 915 22.19 11.82 1.15
N ALA A 916 21.47 11.73 0.03
CA ALA A 916 21.22 10.46 -0.63
C ALA A 916 22.50 9.88 -1.27
N SER A 917 23.35 10.71 -1.86
CA SER A 917 24.54 10.26 -2.60
C SER A 917 25.64 9.76 -1.67
N CYS A 918 25.82 10.39 -0.51
CA CYS A 918 26.78 9.98 0.48
C CYS A 918 26.16 9.10 1.58
N ASN A 919 24.90 8.69 1.51
CA ASN A 919 24.22 7.97 2.60
C ASN A 919 24.44 8.65 3.96
N ALA A 920 24.14 9.95 4.03
CA ALA A 920 24.20 10.67 5.29
C ALA A 920 23.12 10.16 6.26
N THR A 921 23.42 10.15 7.56
CA THR A 921 22.46 9.73 8.59
C THR A 921 21.56 10.88 9.05
N ALA A 922 22.01 12.13 8.94
CA ALA A 922 21.23 13.32 9.26
C ALA A 922 21.71 14.58 8.52
N ILE A 923 20.79 15.53 8.33
CA ILE A 923 21.08 16.89 7.86
C ILE A 923 20.81 17.86 9.00
N PHE A 924 21.84 18.58 9.46
CA PHE A 924 21.73 19.64 10.47
C PHE A 924 21.59 20.98 9.78
N VAL A 925 20.54 21.73 10.12
CA VAL A 925 20.22 23.01 9.48
C VAL A 925 20.07 24.08 10.54
N ILE A 926 20.89 25.13 10.49
CA ILE A 926 20.65 26.32 11.32
C ILE A 926 19.53 27.13 10.70
N THR A 927 18.51 27.45 11.48
CA THR A 927 17.38 28.24 11.01
C THR A 927 16.77 29.11 12.10
N THR A 928 16.38 30.33 11.72
CA THR A 928 15.67 31.28 12.59
C THR A 928 14.17 31.31 12.32
N THR A 929 13.73 31.06 11.08
CA THR A 929 12.32 31.08 10.67
C THR A 929 11.75 29.68 10.38
N GLY A 930 12.61 28.67 10.25
CA GLY A 930 12.22 27.31 9.82
C GLY A 930 12.29 27.09 8.31
N LEU A 931 12.19 28.16 7.50
CA LEU A 931 12.04 28.09 6.04
C LEU A 931 13.16 27.35 5.28
N SER A 932 14.37 27.34 5.83
CA SER A 932 15.49 26.59 5.22
C SER A 932 15.34 25.09 5.48
N ALA A 933 14.96 24.73 6.71
CA ALA A 933 14.80 23.34 7.09
C ALA A 933 13.55 22.72 6.44
N THR A 934 12.45 23.48 6.31
CA THR A 934 11.24 23.04 5.60
C THR A 934 11.52 22.80 4.11
N SER A 935 12.26 23.70 3.44
CA SER A 935 12.61 23.52 2.01
C SER A 935 13.41 22.23 1.75
N ILE A 936 14.26 21.82 2.72
CA ILE A 936 15.00 20.56 2.64
C ILE A 936 14.08 19.37 2.92
N ALA A 937 13.27 19.44 3.99
CA ALA A 937 12.37 18.35 4.38
C ALA A 937 11.31 18.04 3.30
N MET A 938 10.79 19.08 2.63
CA MET A 938 9.81 18.93 1.55
C MET A 938 10.38 18.31 0.26
N LEU A 939 11.70 18.13 0.17
CA LEU A 939 12.33 17.31 -0.88
C LEU A 939 12.48 15.84 -0.48
N ARG A 940 11.94 15.45 0.69
CA ARG A 940 11.85 14.08 1.20
C ARG A 940 13.20 13.34 1.22
N PRO A 941 14.25 13.89 1.86
CA PRO A 941 15.53 13.19 1.98
C PRO A 941 15.37 11.85 2.75
N PRO A 942 16.21 10.85 2.46
CA PRO A 942 16.14 9.54 3.12
C PRO A 942 16.56 9.58 4.60
N CYS A 943 17.13 10.68 5.05
CA CYS A 943 17.59 10.89 6.42
C CYS A 943 16.80 12.01 7.12
N SER A 944 16.84 12.02 8.45
CA SER A 944 16.20 13.06 9.25
C SER A 944 16.88 14.43 9.06
N VAL A 945 16.06 15.48 9.07
CA VAL A 945 16.50 16.89 9.05
C VAL A 945 16.35 17.44 10.47
N ILE A 946 17.43 17.99 11.03
CA ILE A 946 17.45 18.56 12.38
C ILE A 946 17.56 20.07 12.24
N ALA A 947 16.47 20.78 12.53
CA ALA A 947 16.40 22.23 12.56
C ALA A 947 16.91 22.78 13.89
N ILE A 948 18.08 23.39 13.86
CA ILE A 948 18.71 24.04 15.02
C ILE A 948 18.20 25.48 15.08
N THR A 949 17.46 25.80 16.15
CA THR A 949 16.85 27.13 16.36
C THR A 949 17.02 27.59 17.81
N LEU A 950 16.91 28.90 18.02
CA LEU A 950 16.75 29.49 19.35
C LEU A 950 15.28 29.68 19.74
N ASP A 951 14.39 29.72 18.75
CA ASP A 951 12.96 29.93 18.97
C ASP A 951 12.24 28.59 19.10
N VAL A 952 11.68 28.36 20.30
CA VAL A 952 10.87 27.19 20.62
C VAL A 952 9.66 27.08 19.69
N SER A 953 9.09 28.21 19.26
CA SER A 953 7.93 28.24 18.37
C SER A 953 8.27 27.62 17.01
N VAL A 954 9.44 27.94 16.46
CA VAL A 954 9.94 27.36 15.22
C VAL A 954 10.20 25.86 15.38
N ALA A 955 10.77 25.43 16.50
CA ALA A 955 10.98 24.00 16.77
C ALA A 955 9.66 23.21 16.84
N ARG A 956 8.58 23.83 17.33
CA ARG A 956 7.24 23.22 17.31
C ARG A 956 6.63 23.18 15.92
N HIS A 957 6.76 24.25 15.12
CA HIS A 957 6.27 24.27 13.74
C HIS A 957 6.98 23.22 12.85
N CYS A 958 8.25 22.94 13.13
CA CYS A 958 9.01 21.89 12.46
C CYS A 958 8.34 20.51 12.54
N LEU A 959 7.63 20.22 13.64
CA LEU A 959 6.91 18.95 13.82
C LEU A 959 5.77 18.74 12.82
N ALA A 960 5.34 19.78 12.08
CA ALA A 960 4.30 19.63 11.08
C ALA A 960 4.80 18.98 9.77
N TYR A 961 6.13 18.95 9.56
CA TYR A 961 6.74 18.47 8.32
C TYR A 961 7.40 17.12 8.56
N ARG A 962 7.15 16.17 7.65
CA ARG A 962 7.72 14.83 7.80
C ARG A 962 9.25 14.84 7.67
N GLY A 963 9.90 14.16 8.60
CA GLY A 963 11.35 14.00 8.69
C GLY A 963 12.05 15.21 9.30
N LEU A 964 11.32 16.25 9.70
CA LEU A 964 11.86 17.48 10.26
C LEU A 964 11.73 17.48 11.79
N HIS A 965 12.87 17.55 12.47
CA HIS A 965 12.94 17.56 13.93
C HIS A 965 13.51 18.90 14.41
N GLY A 966 12.78 19.59 15.29
CA GLY A 966 13.27 20.82 15.92
C GLY A 966 14.21 20.53 17.08
N PHE A 967 15.37 21.17 17.10
CA PHE A 967 16.30 21.19 18.23
C PHE A 967 16.46 22.64 18.72
N VAL A 968 16.09 22.88 19.98
CA VAL A 968 16.22 24.20 20.61
C VAL A 968 17.55 24.27 21.34
N PHE A 969 18.41 25.19 20.91
CA PHE A 969 19.65 25.46 21.63
C PHE A 969 19.39 26.42 22.80
N THR A 970 19.67 25.95 24.02
CA THR A 970 19.48 26.73 25.27
C THR A 970 20.78 27.25 25.89
N GLY A 971 21.92 27.07 25.20
CA GLY A 971 23.21 27.60 25.63
C GLY A 971 23.28 29.14 25.53
N LYS A 972 24.33 29.72 26.13
CA LYS A 972 24.59 31.16 26.03
C LYS A 972 25.04 31.50 24.60
N SER A 973 24.49 32.59 24.06
CA SER A 973 24.96 33.16 22.80
C SER A 973 26.37 33.72 23.00
N GLU A 974 27.31 33.32 22.16
CA GLU A 974 28.66 33.87 22.14
C GLU A 974 28.71 35.14 21.27
N GLY A 975 29.67 36.03 21.56
CA GLY A 975 29.84 37.28 20.81
C GLY A 975 30.45 37.09 19.40
N ASP A 976 31.22 36.01 19.21
CA ASP A 976 31.72 35.58 17.91
C ASP A 976 30.71 34.65 17.26
N TRP A 977 30.13 35.09 16.13
CA TRP A 977 29.14 34.35 15.36
C TRP A 977 29.65 32.97 14.89
N ALA A 978 30.94 32.87 14.54
CA ALA A 978 31.52 31.61 14.07
C ALA A 978 31.56 30.56 15.19
N VAL A 979 32.02 30.97 16.38
CA VAL A 979 32.07 30.12 17.58
C VAL A 979 30.66 29.75 18.05
N ASP A 980 29.73 30.70 17.97
CA ASP A 980 28.33 30.47 18.34
C ASP A 980 27.66 29.41 17.45
N ILE A 981 27.88 29.46 16.12
CA ILE A 981 27.40 28.45 15.18
C ILE A 981 27.99 27.07 15.48
N ASP A 982 29.31 26.99 15.67
CA ASP A 982 29.99 25.74 15.98
C ASP A 982 29.44 25.13 17.29
N ASN A 983 29.21 25.95 18.32
CA ASN A 983 28.64 25.49 19.59
C ASN A 983 27.22 24.92 19.42
N ARG A 984 26.37 25.59 18.64
CA ARG A 984 25.00 25.14 18.36
C ARG A 984 24.97 23.80 17.63
N ILE A 985 25.82 23.65 16.61
CA ILE A 985 25.87 22.41 15.82
C ILE A 985 26.43 21.26 16.64
N ASN A 986 27.51 21.49 17.40
CA ASN A 986 28.07 20.46 18.28
C ASN A 986 27.07 20.01 19.35
N ALA A 987 26.30 20.93 19.95
CA ALA A 987 25.24 20.59 20.90
C ALA A 987 24.13 19.75 20.25
N ALA A 988 23.73 20.07 19.02
CA ALA A 988 22.75 19.30 18.28
C ALA A 988 23.27 17.89 17.92
N ILE A 989 24.54 17.76 17.53
CA ILE A 989 25.19 16.47 17.25
C ILE A 989 25.26 15.61 18.52
N GLU A 990 25.63 16.21 19.65
CA GLU A 990 25.72 15.50 20.93
C GLU A 990 24.33 15.03 21.40
N HIS A 991 23.31 15.85 21.21
CA HIS A 991 21.93 15.44 21.42
C HIS A 991 21.53 14.29 20.48
N ALA A 992 21.85 14.37 19.19
CA ALA A 992 21.59 13.31 18.23
C ALA A 992 22.34 12.00 18.57
N ARG A 993 23.56 12.08 19.12
CA ARG A 993 24.28 10.91 19.64
C ARG A 993 23.56 10.29 20.83
N SER A 994 23.08 11.11 21.77
CA SER A 994 22.37 10.64 22.97
C SER A 994 21.04 9.93 22.67
N THR A 995 20.36 10.35 21.60
CA THR A 995 19.10 9.73 21.14
C THR A 995 19.32 8.55 20.18
N GLY A 996 20.58 8.28 19.81
CA GLY A 996 20.95 7.21 18.89
C GLY A 996 20.66 7.51 17.41
N LEU A 997 20.39 8.78 17.06
CA LEU A 997 20.20 9.26 15.69
C LEU A 997 21.48 9.16 14.84
N VAL A 998 22.64 9.47 15.44
CA VAL A 998 23.95 9.44 14.79
C VAL A 998 24.99 8.74 15.66
N LYS A 999 25.96 8.09 15.03
CA LYS A 999 27.06 7.34 15.68
C LYS A 999 28.43 7.79 15.13
N GLY A 1000 29.49 7.38 15.81
CA GLY A 1000 30.85 7.50 15.27
C GLY A 1000 30.99 6.76 13.94
N GLY A 1001 31.66 7.37 12.97
CA GLY A 1001 31.81 6.86 11.60
C GLY A 1001 30.72 7.30 10.62
N ASP A 1002 29.62 7.90 11.11
CA ASP A 1002 28.52 8.34 10.24
C ASP A 1002 28.87 9.61 9.46
N ARG A 1003 28.29 9.73 8.26
CA ARG A 1003 28.36 10.95 7.46
C ARG A 1003 27.17 11.83 7.76
N ILE A 1004 27.42 13.11 7.98
CA ILE A 1004 26.38 14.11 8.24
C ILE A 1004 26.53 15.29 7.28
N ILE A 1005 25.44 16.00 7.07
CA ILE A 1005 25.43 17.24 6.28
C ILE A 1005 25.07 18.39 7.19
N VAL A 1006 25.78 19.49 7.06
CA VAL A 1006 25.54 20.72 7.79
C VAL A 1006 25.20 21.82 6.80
N VAL A 1007 24.08 22.51 7.03
CA VAL A 1007 23.59 23.61 6.19
C VAL A 1007 23.52 24.89 7.04
N THR A 1008 24.19 25.93 6.58
CA THR A 1008 24.32 27.22 7.25
C THR A 1008 24.21 28.39 6.26
N GLY A 1009 24.02 29.60 6.80
CA GLY A 1009 24.20 30.84 6.03
C GLY A 1009 25.61 31.38 6.21
N SER A 1010 26.15 32.06 5.19
CA SER A 1010 27.49 32.66 5.24
C SER A 1010 27.56 33.97 6.03
N VAL A 1011 26.41 34.51 6.46
CA VAL A 1011 26.29 35.79 7.18
C VAL A 1011 25.28 35.63 8.32
N ALA A 1012 25.47 36.39 9.40
CA ALA A 1012 24.56 36.47 10.54
C ALA A 1012 23.24 37.21 10.23
N THR A 1013 22.60 36.93 9.09
CA THR A 1013 21.32 37.52 8.68
C THR A 1013 20.30 36.44 8.32
N SER A 1014 19.03 36.69 8.62
CA SER A 1014 17.93 35.79 8.24
C SER A 1014 17.83 35.69 6.71
N GLY A 1015 17.50 34.50 6.19
CA GLY A 1015 17.32 34.26 4.75
C GLY A 1015 18.61 34.12 3.93
N SER A 1016 19.78 34.01 4.57
CA SER A 1016 21.09 33.92 3.90
C SER A 1016 21.63 32.50 3.70
N THR A 1017 20.79 31.47 3.80
CA THR A 1017 21.19 30.05 3.68
C THR A 1017 21.78 29.77 2.30
N ASN A 1018 23.07 29.48 2.26
CA ASN A 1018 23.83 29.34 1.01
C ASN A 1018 25.04 28.40 1.11
N THR A 1019 25.28 27.80 2.28
CA THR A 1019 26.46 26.97 2.53
C THR A 1019 26.02 25.58 2.96
N MET A 1020 26.60 24.54 2.34
CA MET A 1020 26.45 23.15 2.77
C MET A 1020 27.83 22.48 2.87
N GLN A 1021 28.03 21.69 3.91
CA GLN A 1021 29.27 20.96 4.16
C GLN A 1021 28.96 19.52 4.57
N ILE A 1022 29.82 18.58 4.14
CA ILE A 1022 29.68 17.16 4.45
C ILE A 1022 30.81 16.79 5.43
N PHE A 1023 30.45 16.17 6.55
CA PHE A 1023 31.40 15.75 7.58
C PHE A 1023 31.27 14.24 7.83
N THR A 1024 32.37 13.62 8.27
CA THR A 1024 32.35 12.27 8.86
C THR A 1024 32.60 12.43 10.35
N LEU A 1025 31.71 11.88 11.18
CA LEU A 1025 31.85 11.92 12.63
C LEU A 1025 32.95 10.97 13.07
N GLU A 1026 33.90 11.46 13.86
CA GLU A 1026 34.91 10.61 14.50
C GLU A 1026 34.27 9.76 15.62
N GLU A 1027 34.90 8.63 15.97
CA GLU A 1027 34.44 7.75 17.05
C GLU A 1027 34.56 8.40 18.44
N GLU A 1028 35.53 9.28 18.62
CA GLU A 1028 35.70 10.07 19.85
C GLU A 1028 34.82 11.34 19.85
N HIS A 1029 34.54 11.89 21.04
CA HIS A 1029 33.81 13.15 21.23
C HIS A 1029 34.64 14.38 20.82
N SER A 1030 35.17 14.41 19.58
CA SER A 1030 35.84 15.58 19.04
C SER A 1030 34.80 16.63 18.60
N LYS A 1031 35.00 17.89 19.02
CA LYS A 1031 34.16 19.02 18.58
C LYS A 1031 34.51 19.36 17.13
N LEU A 1032 33.50 19.41 16.27
CA LEU A 1032 33.66 19.86 14.89
C LEU A 1032 33.83 21.39 14.88
N ARG A 1033 34.83 21.87 14.13
CA ARG A 1033 34.94 23.30 13.75
C ARG A 1033 34.44 23.46 12.32
N ILE A 1034 33.41 24.30 12.14
CA ILE A 1034 32.63 24.37 10.90
C ILE A 1034 32.86 25.73 10.24
N VAL A 1035 32.80 26.80 11.03
CA VAL A 1035 33.10 28.17 10.62
C VAL A 1035 34.48 28.56 11.16
N GLY A 1036 35.55 28.23 10.44
CA GLY A 1036 36.91 28.53 10.92
C GLY A 1036 37.17 30.03 11.11
N SER A 1037 37.72 30.44 12.25
CA SER A 1037 38.31 31.78 12.41
C SER A 1037 39.61 31.85 11.60
N ALA A 1038 39.83 32.93 10.86
CA ALA A 1038 40.96 33.10 9.96
C ALA A 1038 42.35 33.05 10.67
N ASN A 1039 42.40 33.11 12.00
CA ASN A 1039 43.65 33.29 12.76
C ASN A 1039 44.29 31.99 13.28
N GLU A 1040 43.62 30.83 13.25
CA GLU A 1040 44.17 29.59 13.87
C GLU A 1040 44.55 28.47 12.89
N VAL A 1041 44.25 28.60 11.60
CA VAL A 1041 44.56 27.58 10.59
C VAL A 1041 46.08 27.32 10.46
N ALA A 1042 46.92 28.27 10.90
CA ALA A 1042 48.37 28.12 10.97
C ALA A 1042 48.86 27.24 12.15
N ALA A 1043 48.09 27.11 13.23
CA ALA A 1043 48.51 26.35 14.42
C ALA A 1043 48.12 24.86 14.35
N ALA A 1044 46.97 24.55 13.74
CA ALA A 1044 46.47 23.17 13.65
C ALA A 1044 47.29 22.29 12.70
N THR A 1045 47.96 22.87 11.70
CA THR A 1045 48.85 22.13 10.79
C THR A 1045 50.19 21.78 11.44
N ALA A 1046 50.61 22.50 12.49
CA ALA A 1046 51.84 22.20 13.23
C ALA A 1046 51.65 21.05 14.23
N HIS A 1047 50.45 20.88 14.81
CA HIS A 1047 50.22 19.91 15.88
C HIS A 1047 49.82 18.50 15.41
N LYS A 1048 49.29 18.33 14.18
CA LYS A 1048 48.88 17.02 13.62
C LYS A 1048 50.01 16.25 12.92
N GLY A 1049 51.21 16.82 12.79
CA GLY A 1049 52.37 16.15 12.18
C GLY A 1049 53.21 15.28 13.13
N LEU A 1050 52.94 15.31 14.44
CA LEU A 1050 53.86 14.77 15.47
C LEU A 1050 53.31 13.61 16.31
N LEU A 1051 52.10 13.12 16.03
CA LEU A 1051 51.48 12.06 16.85
C LEU A 1051 50.98 10.82 16.08
N ASN A 1052 51.15 10.74 14.76
CA ASN A 1052 50.70 9.57 13.96
C ASN A 1052 51.85 8.78 13.30
N LEU A 1053 53.00 8.65 13.99
CA LEU A 1053 54.10 7.78 13.56
C LEU A 1053 54.64 6.86 14.68
N ALA A 1054 53.95 6.77 15.84
CA ALA A 1054 54.46 6.02 16.99
C ALA A 1054 53.66 4.76 17.39
N ASP A 1055 52.61 4.37 16.66
CA ASP A 1055 51.80 3.17 17.02
C ASP A 1055 51.60 2.17 15.86
N SER A 1056 52.69 1.88 15.14
CA SER A 1056 52.73 0.68 14.32
C SER A 1056 54.16 0.16 14.23
N SER A 1057 54.38 -1.07 14.73
CA SER A 1057 55.66 -1.81 14.81
C SER A 1057 56.55 -1.35 15.99
N MET A 1058 57.06 -2.18 16.90
CA MET A 1058 57.59 -3.55 16.82
C MET A 1058 57.64 -4.20 18.21
N GLY A 1059 57.68 -5.53 18.24
CA GLY A 1059 58.19 -6.26 19.40
C GLY A 1059 59.69 -6.03 19.64
N GLN A 1060 60.08 -6.23 20.91
CA GLN A 1060 61.41 -6.56 21.43
C GLN A 1060 62.66 -6.11 20.64
N GLN A 1061 63.48 -5.21 21.21
CA GLN A 1061 64.84 -5.50 21.75
C GLN A 1061 65.57 -4.22 22.18
N GLN A 1062 66.68 -4.42 22.90
CA GLN A 1062 67.40 -3.53 23.80
C GLN A 1062 68.30 -2.46 23.14
N HIS A 1063 68.70 -1.52 24.01
CA HIS A 1063 69.97 -0.76 24.07
C HIS A 1063 70.13 0.59 23.33
N GLN A 1064 70.14 1.64 24.17
CA GLN A 1064 71.23 2.62 24.39
C GLN A 1064 71.92 3.33 23.20
N GLN A 1065 71.92 4.67 23.35
CA GLN A 1065 72.97 5.67 23.08
C GLN A 1065 72.78 6.66 21.91
N LYS A 1066 72.79 7.93 22.34
CA LYS A 1066 73.38 9.15 21.76
C LYS A 1066 72.53 10.02 20.82
N ASP A 1067 72.10 11.12 21.43
CA ASP A 1067 71.95 12.44 20.82
C ASP A 1067 73.26 12.88 20.14
N GLU A 1068 73.15 13.34 18.89
CA GLU A 1068 73.88 14.42 18.20
C GLU A 1068 73.88 14.16 16.68
N GLU A 1069 72.83 14.55 15.96
CA GLU A 1069 72.81 14.88 14.52
C GLU A 1069 71.36 15.25 14.08
N VAL A 1070 70.90 16.49 14.35
CA VAL A 1070 69.60 17.00 13.85
C VAL A 1070 69.73 18.45 13.35
N ILE A 1071 70.85 18.82 12.73
CA ILE A 1071 71.03 20.18 12.17
C ILE A 1071 70.98 20.21 10.64
N ASP A 1072 71.07 19.08 9.92
CA ASP A 1072 71.09 19.09 8.45
C ASP A 1072 69.72 18.85 7.75
N GLU A 1073 68.68 18.37 8.44
CA GLU A 1073 67.38 18.10 7.79
C GLU A 1073 66.45 19.33 7.67
N LEU A 1074 66.78 20.45 8.34
CA LEU A 1074 65.96 21.66 8.34
C LEU A 1074 66.20 22.59 7.14
N GLU A 1075 67.33 22.46 6.43
CA GLU A 1075 67.60 23.25 5.22
C GLU A 1075 66.96 22.63 3.96
N GLU A 1076 66.79 21.32 3.91
CA GLU A 1076 66.18 20.63 2.75
C GLU A 1076 64.67 20.90 2.64
N ILE A 1077 63.99 21.04 3.79
CA ILE A 1077 62.54 21.33 3.86
C ILE A 1077 62.22 22.77 3.43
N ARG A 1078 63.14 23.73 3.65
CA ARG A 1078 62.98 25.12 3.18
C ARG A 1078 63.10 25.26 1.66
N LEU A 1079 63.89 24.42 1.01
CA LEU A 1079 64.06 24.43 -0.45
C LEU A 1079 62.83 23.87 -1.20
N ILE A 1080 62.10 22.93 -0.59
CA ILE A 1080 60.91 22.31 -1.22
C ILE A 1080 59.66 23.21 -1.11
N GLN A 1081 59.58 24.11 -0.12
CA GLN A 1081 58.45 25.04 0.03
C GLN A 1081 58.47 26.22 -0.96
N GLY A 1082 59.62 26.53 -1.59
CA GLY A 1082 59.74 27.58 -2.60
C GLY A 1082 59.14 27.26 -3.97
N ALA A 1083 58.88 25.99 -4.29
CA ALA A 1083 58.49 25.55 -5.64
C ALA A 1083 56.98 25.45 -5.91
N ARG A 1084 56.11 25.64 -4.91
CA ARG A 1084 54.64 25.46 -5.03
C ARG A 1084 53.84 26.73 -5.40
N SER A 1085 54.49 27.84 -5.75
CA SER A 1085 53.84 29.14 -6.04
C SER A 1085 53.39 29.37 -7.49
N ARG A 1086 53.29 28.34 -8.34
CA ARG A 1086 52.75 28.47 -9.70
C ARG A 1086 51.54 27.55 -9.94
N ARG A 1087 50.32 28.08 -9.79
CA ARG A 1087 49.10 27.52 -10.39
C ARG A 1087 48.74 28.30 -11.67
N PRO A 1088 48.34 27.65 -12.77
CA PRO A 1088 47.66 28.34 -13.86
C PRO A 1088 46.20 28.64 -13.47
N ARG A 1089 45.72 29.84 -13.81
CA ARG A 1089 44.30 30.22 -13.71
C ARG A 1089 43.57 29.74 -14.97
N PHE A 1090 42.50 28.97 -14.82
CA PHE A 1090 41.48 28.83 -15.85
C PHE A 1090 40.24 29.63 -15.43
N SER A 1091 40.02 30.75 -16.12
CA SER A 1091 38.80 31.55 -16.08
C SER A 1091 37.91 31.13 -17.25
N VAL A 1092 36.68 30.69 -16.99
CA VAL A 1092 35.66 30.55 -18.05
C VAL A 1092 34.97 31.89 -18.20
N MET A 1093 35.29 32.61 -19.28
CA MET A 1093 34.57 33.78 -19.75
C MET A 1093 33.50 33.31 -20.74
N LEU A 1094 32.23 33.56 -20.44
CA LEU A 1094 31.14 33.47 -21.41
C LEU A 1094 31.18 34.71 -22.30
N SER A 1095 31.41 34.53 -23.61
CA SER A 1095 31.14 35.57 -24.60
C SER A 1095 30.20 35.05 -25.68
N SER A 1096 29.14 35.79 -25.94
CA SER A 1096 28.23 35.62 -27.06
C SER A 1096 28.90 36.01 -28.38
N ASN A 1097 28.84 35.13 -29.39
CA ASN A 1097 28.53 35.55 -30.78
C ASN A 1097 28.35 34.36 -31.77
N LYS A 1098 27.20 34.42 -32.44
CA LYS A 1098 26.76 33.95 -33.76
C LYS A 1098 27.68 33.12 -34.70
N ARG A 1099 26.99 32.16 -35.36
CA ARG A 1099 27.08 31.61 -36.73
C ARG A 1099 28.01 30.41 -37.02
N GLY A 1100 27.42 29.37 -37.62
CA GLY A 1100 28.03 28.62 -38.72
C GLY A 1100 28.16 27.10 -38.56
N PHE A 1101 27.30 26.37 -39.27
CA PHE A 1101 27.44 25.01 -39.84
C PHE A 1101 28.64 24.10 -39.48
N GLY A 1102 28.33 22.85 -39.13
CA GLY A 1102 28.98 21.67 -39.73
C GLY A 1102 29.65 20.67 -38.78
N GLY A 1103 29.15 19.43 -38.78
CA GLY A 1103 29.94 18.20 -38.55
C GLY A 1103 30.04 17.68 -37.11
N ILE A 1104 29.20 16.71 -36.77
CA ILE A 1104 29.33 15.87 -35.56
C ILE A 1104 30.30 14.73 -35.90
N ASN A 1105 31.41 14.64 -35.17
CA ASN A 1105 32.15 13.40 -34.95
C ASN A 1105 32.81 13.44 -33.56
N ASP A 1106 32.42 12.47 -32.73
CA ASP A 1106 33.13 11.89 -31.59
C ASP A 1106 33.94 12.79 -30.66
N ILE A 1107 33.38 13.05 -29.47
CA ILE A 1107 34.17 13.30 -28.26
C ILE A 1107 33.73 12.32 -27.17
N ARG A 1108 34.55 11.29 -26.97
CA ARG A 1108 34.58 10.48 -25.75
C ARG A 1108 35.38 11.23 -24.69
N VAL A 1109 34.78 11.49 -23.53
CA VAL A 1109 35.47 11.97 -22.33
C VAL A 1109 35.79 10.74 -21.45
N PRO A 1110 37.02 10.62 -20.90
CA PRO A 1110 37.39 9.51 -20.03
C PRO A 1110 36.77 9.64 -18.64
N LEU A 1111 36.42 8.48 -18.04
CA LEU A 1111 35.97 8.30 -16.66
C LEU A 1111 36.99 8.80 -15.64
#